data_AF-A0A7Y5VJL3-F1
#
_entry.id   AF-A0A7Y5VJL3-F1
#
_cell.length_a   1.000
_cell.length_b   1.000
_cell.length_c   1.000
_cell.angle_alpha   90.00
_cell.angle_beta   90.00
_cell.angle_gamma   90.00
#
_symmetry.space_group_name_H-M   'P 1'
#
loop_
_entity.id
_entity.type
_entity.pdbx_description
1 polymer ?
#
loop_
_entity_poly.entity_id
_entity_poly.type
_entity_poly.pdbx_seq_one_letter_code
_entity_poly.pdbx_strand_id
1 'polypeptide(L)'
;MAPDDPAEKHSLSLILKGDSFQRDFTTLALRFTDDTEALIRKASIGEALTTPAAISSGQELQRLFRNELLYNVEARLLQDIDGPGGFFFATFKGQGAFSKRYLYVIDPYGVYWSQPDEIALLSSGDEDYDVTVGLRLQGSKGHEAFSVKQQDIDTRIEKNGKIAAQTTTQLTITKDGVHVLPFRLHPTLRVSAVTASSGEALDFIQENKDHDSQFAVVLPKASNQGDTLSIKLSYAGSDVVENLGNGNYYPSARTSWYPSGTSSLGSYVNYHLTFTVPKGMKVVATGKQVREVTEGNTVISEWKTDVPIAVAGFNLGDFKQLSGELPDKSLKIDTFANKELPDYLQPLRNGAGMGTLNALSMQPGQLADGAAALQVYTDYFGKLPYDHVSLTQQGACTYGQAWPMLVFLPICGFFDSQQLHMLGLDRSDPGFWNEVTAHEVAHQWWGQMVGFDSYRDQWMSEGFADFSTSLFLLHARRDMKGYQNFWETERRRVLEKVANGKRAVDVGPVTMGVRLNSSAIKNDIYQRLVYGKGAYILHMLEMLYYDSQYGETPFKQALQDFCATYRNKPATTEDFKAAMEKNLPPWMDLDGNKKLDWFFDAYVYGTTVPHYTIESSLQEKNGSKVLHFKLTQSGVPDTFRMLVPLYIDLGEGKQSRLGVAHLHGNTSTEKDIPVPANVTPKRVFLNAFHDLLSD
;
A
#
# COMPACT_ATOMS: atom_id res chain seq x y z
N MET A 1 6.95 -6.02 28.75
CA MET A 1 7.14 -4.95 27.75
C MET A 1 6.16 -3.83 28.02
N ALA A 2 6.58 -2.57 28.03
CA ALA A 2 5.70 -1.41 28.13
C ALA A 2 6.21 -0.38 27.11
N PRO A 3 5.65 -0.31 25.90
CA PRO A 3 6.12 0.66 24.90
C PRO A 3 5.84 2.08 25.41
N ASP A 4 6.66 3.07 25.08
CA ASP A 4 6.42 4.46 25.46
C ASP A 4 5.46 5.18 24.51
N ASP A 5 5.48 4.77 23.23
CA ASP A 5 4.64 5.29 22.16
C ASP A 5 3.14 5.11 22.47
N PRO A 6 2.33 6.19 22.44
CA PRO A 6 0.89 6.10 22.75
C PRO A 6 0.09 5.19 21.83
N ALA A 7 0.41 5.13 20.54
CA ALA A 7 -0.30 4.29 19.58
C ALA A 7 0.02 2.80 19.81
N GLU A 8 1.27 2.48 20.14
CA GLU A 8 1.70 1.14 20.52
C GLU A 8 1.07 0.71 21.86
N LYS A 9 0.97 1.61 22.85
CA LYS A 9 0.22 1.36 24.11
C LYS A 9 -1.25 1.08 23.84
N HIS A 10 -1.88 1.89 22.98
CA HIS A 10 -3.29 1.71 22.62
C HIS A 10 -3.53 0.37 21.92
N SER A 11 -2.69 -0.01 20.94
CA SER A 11 -2.74 -1.32 20.28
C SER A 11 -2.63 -2.47 21.29
N LEU A 12 -1.65 -2.39 22.20
CA LEU A 12 -1.47 -3.36 23.28
C LEU A 12 -2.71 -3.46 24.18
N SER A 13 -3.32 -2.32 24.54
CA SER A 13 -4.53 -2.27 25.35
C SER A 13 -5.73 -2.92 24.66
N LEU A 14 -5.85 -2.77 23.34
CA LEU A 14 -6.96 -3.32 22.57
C LEU A 14 -6.83 -4.84 22.41
N ILE A 15 -5.63 -5.33 22.11
CA ILE A 15 -5.39 -6.74 21.79
C ILE A 15 -5.21 -7.57 23.08
N LEU A 16 -4.46 -7.07 24.05
CA LEU A 16 -4.05 -7.81 25.26
C LEU A 16 -4.67 -7.29 26.57
N LYS A 17 -5.55 -6.28 26.50
CA LYS A 17 -6.31 -5.73 27.65
C LYS A 17 -5.42 -5.19 28.77
N GLY A 18 -4.36 -4.46 28.43
CA GLY A 18 -3.54 -3.71 29.38
C GLY A 18 -2.46 -2.85 28.72
N ASP A 19 -1.94 -1.89 29.47
CA ASP A 19 -0.96 -0.90 28.98
C ASP A 19 0.50 -1.41 29.06
N SER A 20 0.67 -2.61 29.60
CA SER A 20 1.94 -3.34 29.60
C SER A 20 1.72 -4.84 29.47
N PHE A 21 2.70 -5.50 28.87
CA PHE A 21 2.77 -6.94 28.74
C PHE A 21 3.58 -7.54 29.90
N GLN A 22 2.86 -8.16 30.84
CA GLN A 22 3.41 -8.95 31.95
C GLN A 22 2.59 -10.24 32.10
N ARG A 23 3.24 -11.40 31.99
CA ARG A 23 2.59 -12.72 32.03
C ARG A 23 3.50 -13.76 32.68
N ASP A 24 2.89 -14.65 33.44
CA ASP A 24 3.52 -15.90 33.88
C ASP A 24 3.51 -16.92 32.73
N PHE A 25 4.56 -17.74 32.64
CA PHE A 25 4.70 -18.76 31.60
C PHE A 25 5.02 -20.13 32.19
N THR A 26 4.67 -21.19 31.46
CA THR A 26 5.08 -22.58 31.78
C THR A 26 6.29 -23.03 30.99
N THR A 27 6.52 -22.41 29.83
CA THR A 27 7.59 -22.79 28.90
C THR A 27 8.12 -21.52 28.25
N LEU A 28 9.45 -21.42 28.18
CA LEU A 28 10.19 -20.38 27.47
C LEU A 28 11.22 -21.07 26.59
N ALA A 29 11.27 -20.71 25.31
CA ALA A 29 12.34 -21.10 24.42
C ALA A 29 12.97 -19.88 23.78
N LEU A 30 14.29 -19.90 23.70
CA LEU A 30 15.12 -18.80 23.24
C LEU A 30 15.96 -19.27 22.04
N ARG A 31 16.03 -18.45 21.00
CA ARG A 31 16.92 -18.58 19.84
C ARG A 31 17.62 -17.24 19.68
N PHE A 32 18.94 -17.24 19.62
CA PHE A 32 19.68 -16.00 19.55
C PHE A 32 21.05 -16.22 18.91
N THR A 33 21.62 -15.15 18.39
CA THR A 33 22.97 -15.09 17.81
C THR A 33 23.85 -14.06 18.52
N ASP A 34 23.32 -13.41 19.57
CA ASP A 34 23.98 -12.40 20.39
C ASP A 34 24.58 -12.99 21.69
N ASP A 35 25.02 -12.12 22.60
CA ASP A 35 25.63 -12.48 23.89
C ASP A 35 24.64 -13.04 24.94
N THR A 36 23.39 -13.34 24.56
CA THR A 36 22.35 -13.82 25.48
C THR A 36 22.76 -15.06 26.24
N GLU A 37 23.52 -16.00 25.64
CA GLU A 37 23.99 -17.19 26.36
C GLU A 37 24.81 -16.80 27.60
N ALA A 38 25.75 -15.86 27.45
CA ALA A 38 26.60 -15.42 28.54
C ALA A 38 25.78 -14.76 29.66
N LEU A 39 24.76 -13.99 29.30
CA LEU A 39 23.81 -13.39 30.25
C LEU A 39 23.01 -14.45 31.02
N ILE A 40 22.49 -15.47 30.31
CA ILE A 40 21.75 -16.58 30.93
C ILE A 40 22.66 -17.34 31.90
N ARG A 41 23.88 -17.70 31.49
CA ARG A 41 24.83 -18.43 32.34
C ARG A 41 25.18 -17.66 33.61
N LYS A 42 25.35 -16.34 33.50
CA LYS A 42 25.62 -15.47 34.66
C LYS A 42 24.44 -15.39 35.61
N ALA A 43 23.21 -15.42 35.10
CA ALA A 43 21.98 -15.33 35.88
C ALA A 43 21.52 -16.70 36.45
N SER A 44 21.94 -17.81 35.84
CA SER A 44 21.50 -19.15 36.21
C SER A 44 22.17 -19.66 37.49
N ILE A 45 21.39 -20.30 38.36
CA ILE A 45 21.87 -21.07 39.53
C ILE A 45 21.51 -22.54 39.27
N GLY A 46 22.44 -23.36 38.77
CA GLY A 46 22.24 -24.80 38.54
C GLY A 46 23.02 -25.40 37.37
N GLU A 47 23.01 -26.73 37.25
CA GLU A 47 23.59 -27.45 36.10
C GLU A 47 22.62 -27.47 34.90
N ALA A 48 23.15 -27.21 33.70
CA ALA A 48 22.39 -27.28 32.46
C ALA A 48 22.23 -28.74 32.01
N LEU A 49 21.05 -29.33 32.20
CA LEU A 49 20.72 -30.69 31.76
C LEU A 49 19.74 -30.66 30.59
N THR A 50 20.02 -31.44 29.54
CA THR A 50 19.04 -31.68 28.46
C THR A 50 17.99 -32.66 28.96
N THR A 51 16.74 -32.23 29.06
CA THR A 51 15.62 -33.09 29.51
C THR A 51 14.75 -33.50 28.32
N PRO A 52 14.03 -34.65 28.40
CA PRO A 52 13.04 -35.02 27.38
C PRO A 52 11.99 -33.92 27.11
N ALA A 53 11.61 -33.16 28.14
CA ALA A 53 10.68 -32.03 28.01
C ALA A 53 11.27 -30.88 27.17
N ALA A 54 12.57 -30.59 27.32
CA ALA A 54 13.26 -29.60 26.51
C ALA A 54 13.35 -30.02 25.03
N ILE A 55 13.64 -31.30 24.77
CA ILE A 55 13.67 -31.87 23.40
C ILE A 55 12.28 -31.75 22.75
N SER A 56 11.24 -32.19 23.46
CA SER A 56 9.86 -32.13 22.96
C SER A 56 9.41 -30.68 22.66
N SER A 57 9.76 -29.73 23.52
CA SER A 57 9.47 -28.30 23.30
C SER A 57 10.20 -27.76 22.07
N GLY A 58 11.46 -28.16 21.87
CA GLY A 58 12.24 -27.78 20.69
C GLY A 58 11.62 -28.31 19.38
N GLN A 59 11.16 -29.56 19.37
CA GLN A 59 10.48 -30.16 18.21
C GLN A 59 9.14 -29.49 17.90
N GLU A 60 8.35 -29.18 18.94
CA GLU A 60 7.09 -28.45 18.79
C GLU A 60 7.30 -27.07 18.15
N LEU A 61 8.33 -26.35 18.56
CA LEU A 61 8.66 -25.04 18.00
C LEU A 61 9.19 -25.13 16.58
N GLN A 62 10.00 -26.14 16.27
CA GLN A 62 10.43 -26.35 14.89
C GLN A 62 9.24 -26.61 13.97
N ARG A 63 8.27 -27.41 14.42
CA ARG A 63 7.01 -27.62 13.69
C ARG A 63 6.23 -26.32 13.51
N LEU A 64 6.10 -25.52 14.58
CA LEU A 64 5.41 -24.23 14.52
C LEU A 64 6.02 -23.33 13.43
N PHE A 65 7.34 -23.20 13.39
CA PHE A 65 8.00 -22.36 12.40
C PHE A 65 7.88 -22.86 10.96
N ARG A 66 8.07 -24.17 10.76
CA ARG A 66 8.07 -24.76 9.43
C ARG A 66 6.68 -24.89 8.83
N ASN A 67 5.67 -25.18 9.65
CA ASN A 67 4.37 -25.63 9.15
C ASN A 67 3.23 -24.65 9.43
N GLU A 68 3.37 -23.77 10.42
CA GLU A 68 2.30 -22.82 10.81
C GLU A 68 2.71 -21.38 10.49
N LEU A 69 3.90 -20.96 10.92
CA LEU A 69 4.42 -19.61 10.71
C LEU A 69 5.13 -19.41 9.36
N LEU A 70 5.52 -20.52 8.71
CA LEU A 70 6.23 -20.54 7.42
C LEU A 70 7.48 -19.64 7.39
N TYR A 71 8.23 -19.61 8.50
CA TYR A 71 9.43 -18.78 8.67
C TYR A 71 10.66 -19.66 8.97
N ASN A 72 11.67 -19.57 8.12
CA ASN A 72 12.91 -20.33 8.20
C ASN A 72 13.88 -19.68 9.19
N VAL A 73 13.67 -19.96 10.48
CA VAL A 73 14.53 -19.46 11.56
C VAL A 73 15.96 -19.95 11.40
N GLU A 74 16.17 -21.18 10.96
CA GLU A 74 17.49 -21.75 10.76
C GLU A 74 18.31 -20.99 9.69
N ALA A 75 17.69 -20.63 8.56
CA ALA A 75 18.32 -19.80 7.53
C ALA A 75 18.59 -18.38 8.06
N ARG A 76 17.70 -17.83 8.90
CA ARG A 76 17.94 -16.54 9.56
C ARG A 76 19.13 -16.60 10.53
N LEU A 77 19.22 -17.64 11.36
CA LEU A 77 20.35 -17.84 12.28
C LEU A 77 21.67 -17.99 11.53
N LEU A 78 21.66 -18.66 10.38
CA LEU A 78 22.84 -18.82 9.53
C LEU A 78 23.37 -17.49 9.00
N GLN A 79 22.52 -16.47 8.79
CA GLN A 79 22.98 -15.16 8.32
C GLN A 79 23.94 -14.47 9.29
N ASP A 80 23.89 -14.80 10.58
CA ASP A 80 24.72 -14.18 11.62
C ASP A 80 25.92 -15.03 12.02
N ILE A 81 26.12 -16.23 11.43
CA ILE A 81 27.15 -17.17 11.90
C ILE A 81 28.59 -16.61 11.79
N ASP A 82 28.83 -15.79 10.77
CA ASP A 82 30.10 -15.09 10.52
C ASP A 82 30.01 -13.57 10.75
N GLY A 83 28.81 -13.10 11.15
CA GLY A 83 28.52 -11.70 11.42
C GLY A 83 28.60 -11.37 12.92
N PRO A 84 28.42 -10.10 13.29
CA PRO A 84 28.49 -9.67 14.70
C PRO A 84 27.36 -10.19 15.61
N GLY A 85 26.47 -11.08 15.13
CA GLY A 85 25.28 -11.51 15.87
C GLY A 85 24.27 -10.37 16.07
N GLY A 86 23.04 -10.70 16.45
CA GLY A 86 22.05 -9.67 16.80
C GLY A 86 20.60 -10.11 16.73
N PHE A 87 20.33 -11.30 16.21
CA PHE A 87 19.00 -11.90 16.30
C PHE A 87 18.72 -12.39 17.73
N PHE A 88 17.55 -12.05 18.24
CA PHE A 88 16.99 -12.63 19.45
C PHE A 88 15.51 -12.96 19.22
N PHE A 89 15.13 -14.17 19.58
CA PHE A 89 13.76 -14.64 19.50
C PHE A 89 13.41 -15.42 20.76
N ALA A 90 12.30 -15.02 21.38
CA ALA A 90 11.71 -15.69 22.51
C ALA A 90 10.27 -16.11 22.18
N THR A 91 9.93 -17.34 22.50
CA THR A 91 8.56 -17.83 22.50
C THR A 91 8.21 -18.36 23.87
N PHE A 92 7.03 -18.00 24.36
CA PHE A 92 6.55 -18.41 25.66
C PHE A 92 5.08 -18.81 25.62
N LYS A 93 4.76 -19.82 26.43
CA LYS A 93 3.42 -20.39 26.57
C LYS A 93 2.82 -19.96 27.90
N GLY A 94 1.68 -19.27 27.85
CA GLY A 94 0.98 -18.77 29.04
C GLY A 94 0.38 -19.88 29.92
N GLN A 95 0.07 -19.53 31.18
CA GLN A 95 -0.65 -20.39 32.13
C GLN A 95 -2.19 -20.24 32.05
N GLY A 96 -2.91 -21.30 32.41
CA GLY A 96 -4.36 -21.27 32.66
C GLY A 96 -5.23 -21.10 31.40
N ALA A 97 -6.38 -20.42 31.56
CA ALA A 97 -7.38 -20.18 30.51
C ALA A 97 -6.89 -19.27 29.35
N PHE A 98 -5.64 -18.78 29.43
CA PHE A 98 -4.96 -17.96 28.43
C PHE A 98 -3.71 -18.67 27.89
N SER A 99 -3.84 -19.94 27.50
CA SER A 99 -2.78 -20.80 26.93
C SER A 99 -2.20 -20.33 25.58
N LYS A 100 -2.43 -19.06 25.22
CA LYS A 100 -1.91 -18.41 24.02
C LYS A 100 -0.39 -18.45 23.99
N ARG A 101 0.14 -18.54 22.77
CA ARG A 101 1.58 -18.38 22.50
C ARG A 101 1.84 -16.93 22.15
N TYR A 102 3.01 -16.48 22.59
CA TYR A 102 3.50 -15.16 22.27
C TYR A 102 4.91 -15.29 21.71
N LEU A 103 5.26 -14.39 20.81
CA LEU A 103 6.59 -14.29 20.24
C LEU A 103 7.12 -12.89 20.52
N TYR A 104 8.36 -12.81 21.00
CA TYR A 104 9.09 -11.57 21.13
C TYR A 104 10.36 -11.67 20.32
N VAL A 105 10.51 -10.80 19.33
CA VAL A 105 11.58 -10.86 18.34
C VAL A 105 12.34 -9.55 18.35
N ILE A 106 13.66 -9.64 18.33
CA ILE A 106 14.58 -8.54 18.00
C ILE A 106 15.39 -9.03 16.79
N ASP A 107 15.25 -8.35 15.66
CA ASP A 107 15.98 -8.67 14.44
C ASP A 107 16.50 -7.39 13.78
N PRO A 108 17.83 -7.15 13.74
CA PRO A 108 18.44 -6.02 13.05
C PRO A 108 18.21 -5.99 11.52
N TYR A 109 17.72 -7.09 10.94
CA TYR A 109 17.27 -7.14 9.54
C TYR A 109 15.75 -6.89 9.39
N GLY A 110 15.07 -6.52 10.48
CA GLY A 110 13.63 -6.31 10.53
C GLY A 110 12.86 -7.60 10.77
N VAL A 111 11.89 -7.57 11.68
CA VAL A 111 11.04 -8.71 11.99
C VAL A 111 10.14 -9.04 10.81
N TYR A 112 10.20 -10.28 10.32
CA TYR A 112 9.49 -10.76 9.12
C TYR A 112 8.04 -10.29 8.96
N TRP A 113 7.23 -10.33 10.03
CA TRP A 113 5.82 -9.94 10.00
C TRP A 113 5.54 -8.43 10.09
N SER A 114 6.54 -7.64 10.44
CA SER A 114 6.38 -6.20 10.70
C SER A 114 7.56 -5.39 10.16
N GLN A 115 8.22 -5.87 9.12
CA GLN A 115 9.34 -5.15 8.54
C GLN A 115 8.88 -3.75 8.11
N PRO A 116 9.65 -2.70 8.45
CA PRO A 116 11.03 -2.75 8.90
C PRO A 116 11.22 -2.51 10.41
N ASP A 117 10.18 -2.73 11.22
CA ASP A 117 10.33 -2.76 12.67
C ASP A 117 11.25 -3.92 13.08
N GLU A 118 12.19 -3.64 13.97
CA GLU A 118 13.24 -4.57 14.40
C GLU A 118 12.90 -5.22 15.72
N ILE A 119 11.93 -4.70 16.46
CA ILE A 119 11.40 -5.29 17.68
C ILE A 119 9.92 -5.54 17.47
N ALA A 120 9.46 -6.76 17.75
CA ALA A 120 8.03 -7.06 17.71
C ALA A 120 7.58 -7.94 18.87
N LEU A 121 6.37 -7.68 19.36
CA LEU A 121 5.59 -8.60 20.18
C LEU A 121 4.42 -9.10 19.36
N LEU A 122 4.38 -10.41 19.12
CA LEU A 122 3.29 -11.09 18.43
C LEU A 122 2.47 -11.93 19.40
N SER A 123 1.17 -12.00 19.19
CA SER A 123 0.25 -12.82 19.98
C SER A 123 -0.53 -13.77 19.08
N SER A 124 -0.71 -15.02 19.51
CA SER A 124 -1.51 -15.98 18.76
C SER A 124 -2.99 -15.56 18.71
N GLY A 125 -3.48 -15.34 17.49
CA GLY A 125 -4.89 -15.13 17.14
C GLY A 125 -5.62 -16.45 16.88
N ASP A 126 -6.81 -16.37 16.29
CA ASP A 126 -7.67 -17.53 16.02
C ASP A 126 -7.22 -18.34 14.79
N GLU A 127 -6.53 -17.69 13.83
CA GLU A 127 -6.02 -18.31 12.59
C GLU A 127 -4.53 -18.00 12.30
N ASP A 128 -3.96 -16.94 12.87
CA ASP A 128 -2.57 -16.50 12.65
C ASP A 128 -2.02 -15.70 13.86
N TYR A 129 -0.82 -15.12 13.75
CA TYR A 129 -0.21 -14.24 14.76
C TYR A 129 -0.43 -12.75 14.46
N ASP A 130 -0.97 -12.03 15.44
CA ASP A 130 -1.16 -10.58 15.35
C ASP A 130 0.10 -9.85 15.86
N VAL A 131 0.64 -8.92 15.07
CA VAL A 131 1.72 -8.01 15.50
C VAL A 131 1.15 -6.95 16.44
N THR A 132 1.23 -7.21 17.74
CA THR A 132 0.66 -6.37 18.79
C THR A 132 1.47 -5.09 18.98
N VAL A 133 2.79 -5.21 19.08
CA VAL A 133 3.72 -4.08 19.22
C VAL A 133 4.83 -4.21 18.19
N GLY A 134 5.22 -3.11 17.57
CA GLY A 134 6.31 -3.02 16.58
C GLY A 134 7.13 -1.76 16.83
N LEU A 135 8.45 -1.87 16.99
CA LEU A 135 9.34 -0.76 17.31
C LEU A 135 10.64 -0.83 16.50
N ARG A 136 11.30 0.32 16.34
CA ARG A 136 12.65 0.43 15.75
C ARG A 136 13.71 0.40 16.84
N LEU A 137 14.86 -0.21 16.54
CA LEU A 137 16.04 -0.10 17.39
C LEU A 137 16.60 1.32 17.30
N GLN A 138 17.02 1.87 18.45
CA GLN A 138 17.64 3.19 18.47
C GLN A 138 18.92 3.20 17.63
N GLY A 139 19.03 4.17 16.73
CA GLY A 139 20.22 4.33 15.88
C GLY A 139 20.33 3.33 14.74
N SER A 140 19.32 2.49 14.50
CA SER A 140 19.30 1.59 13.35
C SER A 140 19.40 2.35 12.03
N LYS A 141 20.18 1.81 11.09
CA LYS A 141 20.37 2.32 9.74
C LYS A 141 20.26 1.19 8.74
N GLY A 142 19.13 1.12 8.02
CA GLY A 142 18.91 0.14 6.96
C GLY A 142 18.78 -1.29 7.49
N HIS A 143 17.69 -1.95 7.12
CA HIS A 143 17.40 -3.31 7.57
C HIS A 143 17.85 -4.35 6.54
N GLU A 144 17.85 -4.03 5.25
CA GLU A 144 18.23 -4.98 4.19
C GLU A 144 19.73 -5.36 4.24
N ALA A 145 20.02 -6.64 3.96
CA ALA A 145 21.38 -7.19 3.86
C ALA A 145 22.07 -6.87 2.52
N PHE A 146 21.26 -6.66 1.48
CA PHE A 146 21.71 -6.32 0.15
C PHE A 146 20.61 -5.58 -0.59
N SER A 147 21.00 -4.86 -1.63
CA SER A 147 20.07 -4.17 -2.54
C SER A 147 20.30 -4.66 -3.96
N VAL A 148 19.23 -5.13 -4.61
CA VAL A 148 19.24 -5.50 -6.02
C VAL A 148 19.30 -4.24 -6.88
N LYS A 149 20.14 -4.24 -7.91
CA LYS A 149 20.36 -3.08 -8.81
C LYS A 149 19.86 -3.34 -10.23
N GLN A 150 20.06 -4.55 -10.72
CA GLN A 150 19.63 -4.96 -12.05
C GLN A 150 19.22 -6.43 -12.08
N GLN A 151 18.19 -6.75 -12.85
CA GLN A 151 17.81 -8.12 -13.16
C GLN A 151 17.54 -8.32 -14.65
N ASP A 152 18.25 -9.30 -15.23
CA ASP A 152 17.98 -9.80 -16.56
C ASP A 152 17.23 -11.14 -16.43
N ILE A 153 15.97 -11.18 -16.88
CA ILE A 153 15.06 -12.31 -16.67
C ILE A 153 14.63 -12.87 -18.02
N ASP A 154 15.02 -14.10 -18.32
CA ASP A 154 14.54 -14.86 -19.49
C ASP A 154 13.51 -15.88 -19.03
N THR A 155 12.27 -15.73 -19.50
CA THR A 155 11.12 -16.53 -19.07
C THR A 155 10.44 -17.19 -20.26
N ARG A 156 10.26 -18.51 -20.18
CA ARG A 156 9.38 -19.27 -21.07
C ARG A 156 8.07 -19.59 -20.35
N ILE A 157 6.95 -19.28 -20.99
CA ILE A 157 5.60 -19.59 -20.50
C ILE A 157 4.96 -20.62 -21.43
N GLU A 158 4.55 -21.75 -20.88
CA GLU A 158 3.86 -22.81 -21.61
C GLU A 158 2.34 -22.55 -21.69
N LYS A 159 1.63 -23.25 -22.59
CA LYS A 159 0.18 -23.09 -22.76
C LYS A 159 -0.62 -23.36 -21.49
N ASN A 160 -0.14 -24.24 -20.61
CA ASN A 160 -0.79 -24.54 -19.32
C ASN A 160 -0.46 -23.52 -18.22
N GLY A 161 0.32 -22.47 -18.50
CA GLY A 161 0.74 -21.47 -17.52
C GLY A 161 2.00 -21.85 -16.72
N LYS A 162 2.59 -23.03 -16.97
CA LYS A 162 3.89 -23.40 -16.39
C LYS A 162 4.98 -22.45 -16.88
N ILE A 163 5.84 -22.00 -15.97
CA ILE A 163 6.97 -21.15 -16.29
C ILE A 163 8.31 -21.89 -16.08
N ALA A 164 9.27 -21.58 -16.93
CA ALA A 164 10.68 -21.90 -16.73
C ALA A 164 11.50 -20.65 -17.02
N ALA A 165 12.36 -20.25 -16.10
CA ALA A 165 13.06 -18.99 -16.17
C ALA A 165 14.51 -19.08 -15.68
N GLN A 166 15.30 -18.13 -16.17
CA GLN A 166 16.65 -17.88 -15.72
C GLN A 166 16.83 -16.39 -15.44
N THR A 167 17.29 -16.07 -14.23
CA THR A 167 17.47 -14.69 -13.78
C THR A 167 18.92 -14.43 -13.45
N THR A 168 19.51 -13.39 -14.03
CA THR A 168 20.80 -12.84 -13.59
C THR A 168 20.53 -11.62 -12.73
N THR A 169 20.91 -11.69 -11.46
CA THR A 169 20.70 -10.63 -10.46
C THR A 169 22.03 -9.98 -10.12
N GLN A 170 22.14 -8.68 -10.36
CA GLN A 170 23.24 -7.84 -9.89
C GLN A 170 22.81 -7.11 -8.62
N LEU A 171 23.62 -7.20 -7.57
CA LEU A 171 23.30 -6.66 -6.25
C LEU A 171 24.52 -6.04 -5.56
N THR A 172 24.26 -5.19 -4.58
CA THR A 172 25.27 -4.59 -3.70
C THR A 172 24.98 -4.97 -2.26
N ILE A 173 25.99 -5.45 -1.55
CA ILE A 173 25.92 -5.76 -0.12
C ILE A 173 25.84 -4.48 0.69
N THR A 174 24.90 -4.40 1.64
CA THR A 174 24.63 -3.19 2.42
C THR A 174 25.09 -3.28 3.88
N LYS A 175 25.49 -4.47 4.34
CA LYS A 175 26.02 -4.72 5.69
C LYS A 175 27.26 -5.62 5.64
N ASP A 176 28.13 -5.51 6.62
CA ASP A 176 29.28 -6.41 6.76
C ASP A 176 28.86 -7.79 7.24
N GLY A 177 29.64 -8.81 6.87
CA GLY A 177 29.42 -10.19 7.32
C GLY A 177 28.27 -10.91 6.61
N VAL A 178 27.76 -10.39 5.49
CA VAL A 178 26.63 -11.01 4.79
C VAL A 178 27.08 -12.29 4.10
N HIS A 179 26.58 -13.42 4.60
CA HIS A 179 26.89 -14.76 4.08
C HIS A 179 25.69 -15.41 3.37
N VAL A 180 24.47 -15.01 3.73
CA VAL A 180 23.23 -15.59 3.21
C VAL A 180 22.37 -14.48 2.58
N LEU A 181 21.86 -14.72 1.39
CA LEU A 181 21.05 -13.78 0.61
C LEU A 181 19.63 -14.32 0.46
N PRO A 182 18.67 -13.93 1.32
CA PRO A 182 17.27 -14.33 1.17
C PRO A 182 16.60 -13.63 -0.01
N PHE A 183 15.85 -14.38 -0.82
CA PHE A 183 15.05 -13.87 -1.93
C PHE A 183 13.60 -14.29 -1.79
N ARG A 184 12.68 -13.43 -2.22
CA ARG A 184 11.26 -13.79 -2.35
C ARG A 184 11.06 -14.51 -3.67
N LEU A 185 10.52 -15.72 -3.60
CA LEU A 185 10.19 -16.53 -4.76
C LEU A 185 8.92 -17.32 -4.45
N HIS A 186 8.04 -17.48 -5.43
CA HIS A 186 6.79 -18.21 -5.24
C HIS A 186 7.09 -19.67 -4.81
N PRO A 187 6.39 -20.23 -3.81
CA PRO A 187 6.72 -21.55 -3.23
C PRO A 187 6.80 -22.70 -4.23
N THR A 188 6.04 -22.62 -5.32
CA THR A 188 5.97 -23.64 -6.38
C THR A 188 7.08 -23.52 -7.42
N LEU A 189 7.82 -22.41 -7.45
CA LEU A 189 8.98 -22.23 -8.32
C LEU A 189 10.21 -22.85 -7.65
N ARG A 190 10.68 -23.96 -8.21
CA ARG A 190 11.81 -24.70 -7.67
C ARG A 190 13.10 -24.30 -8.36
N VAL A 191 14.08 -23.91 -7.56
CA VAL A 191 15.41 -23.55 -8.01
C VAL A 191 16.17 -24.83 -8.31
N SER A 192 16.76 -24.92 -9.51
CA SER A 192 17.55 -26.07 -9.96
C SER A 192 19.05 -25.79 -9.97
N ALA A 193 19.46 -24.53 -10.07
CA ALA A 193 20.85 -24.12 -10.02
C ALA A 193 21.00 -22.65 -9.59
N VAL A 194 22.06 -22.37 -8.85
CA VAL A 194 22.57 -21.02 -8.57
C VAL A 194 24.05 -20.99 -8.91
N THR A 195 24.49 -19.97 -9.64
CA THR A 195 25.89 -19.82 -10.05
C THR A 195 26.37 -18.38 -9.87
N ALA A 196 27.63 -18.20 -9.52
CA ALA A 196 28.31 -16.92 -9.53
C ALA A 196 28.65 -16.48 -10.97
N SER A 197 29.06 -15.22 -11.15
CA SER A 197 29.52 -14.71 -12.44
C SER A 197 30.74 -15.46 -13.01
N SER A 198 31.54 -16.08 -12.15
CA SER A 198 32.65 -16.96 -12.55
C SER A 198 32.19 -18.30 -13.16
N GLY A 199 30.91 -18.64 -13.04
CA GLY A 199 30.34 -19.95 -13.39
C GLY A 199 30.42 -20.99 -12.26
N GLU A 200 31.00 -20.64 -11.11
CA GLU A 200 31.03 -21.49 -9.93
C GLU A 200 29.62 -21.72 -9.36
N ALA A 201 29.31 -22.95 -8.98
CA ALA A 201 28.04 -23.29 -8.34
C ALA A 201 28.00 -22.74 -6.90
N LEU A 202 26.87 -22.16 -6.52
CA LEU A 202 26.63 -21.67 -5.16
C LEU A 202 25.62 -22.57 -4.46
N ASP A 203 25.82 -22.78 -3.17
CA ASP A 203 24.86 -23.47 -2.32
C ASP A 203 23.61 -22.60 -2.11
N PHE A 204 22.47 -23.24 -1.89
CA PHE A 204 21.22 -22.55 -1.61
C PHE A 204 20.29 -23.37 -0.71
N ILE A 205 19.42 -22.64 -0.01
CA ILE A 205 18.37 -23.18 0.86
C ILE A 205 17.04 -22.98 0.15
N GLN A 206 16.26 -24.06 0.02
CA GLN A 206 14.87 -24.00 -0.40
C GLN A 206 14.10 -25.20 0.16
N GLU A 207 13.37 -25.00 1.25
CA GLU A 207 12.59 -26.08 1.86
C GLU A 207 11.40 -26.49 0.97
N ASN A 208 10.67 -27.52 1.40
CA ASN A 208 9.48 -28.01 0.69
C ASN A 208 8.43 -26.88 0.54
N LYS A 209 7.74 -26.85 -0.60
CA LYS A 209 6.65 -25.90 -0.89
C LYS A 209 5.50 -25.94 0.13
N ASP A 210 5.31 -27.09 0.78
CA ASP A 210 4.25 -27.32 1.78
C ASP A 210 4.71 -26.97 3.22
N HIS A 211 5.93 -26.46 3.38
CA HIS A 211 6.52 -25.95 4.64
C HIS A 211 6.99 -24.49 4.44
N ASP A 212 8.05 -24.06 5.13
CA ASP A 212 8.69 -22.75 4.97
C ASP A 212 9.46 -22.64 3.64
N SER A 213 8.74 -22.48 2.55
CA SER A 213 9.29 -22.43 1.18
C SER A 213 10.25 -21.25 0.85
N GLN A 214 10.75 -20.54 1.86
CA GLN A 214 11.71 -19.44 1.71
C GLN A 214 12.95 -19.91 0.96
N PHE A 215 13.46 -19.04 0.11
CA PHE A 215 14.62 -19.30 -0.74
C PHE A 215 15.77 -18.36 -0.34
N ALA A 216 16.97 -18.91 -0.16
CA ALA A 216 18.17 -18.12 0.11
C ALA A 216 19.40 -18.71 -0.57
N VAL A 217 20.30 -17.85 -1.04
CA VAL A 217 21.61 -18.25 -1.57
C VAL A 217 22.66 -18.16 -0.47
N VAL A 218 23.51 -19.17 -0.36
CA VAL A 218 24.63 -19.20 0.59
C VAL A 218 25.91 -18.87 -0.19
N LEU A 219 26.58 -17.79 0.20
CA LEU A 219 27.85 -17.40 -0.41
C LEU A 219 28.97 -18.33 0.07
N PRO A 220 30.08 -18.52 -0.66
CA PRO A 220 31.18 -19.37 -0.19
C PRO A 220 31.96 -18.74 0.97
N LYS A 221 31.81 -17.43 1.15
CA LYS A 221 32.40 -16.63 2.22
C LYS A 221 31.52 -15.42 2.50
N ALA A 222 31.57 -14.91 3.72
CA ALA A 222 30.95 -13.65 4.08
C ALA A 222 31.47 -12.49 3.21
N SER A 223 30.55 -11.62 2.78
CA SER A 223 30.83 -10.41 2.01
C SER A 223 30.73 -9.18 2.89
N ASN A 224 31.37 -8.09 2.45
CA ASN A 224 31.42 -6.83 3.19
C ASN A 224 30.53 -5.77 2.54
N GLN A 225 30.17 -4.75 3.32
CA GLN A 225 29.41 -3.62 2.82
C GLN A 225 30.12 -2.98 1.61
N GLY A 226 29.35 -2.75 0.55
CA GLY A 226 29.84 -2.19 -0.72
C GLY A 226 30.29 -3.22 -1.74
N ASP A 227 30.45 -4.50 -1.37
CA ASP A 227 30.74 -5.57 -2.33
C ASP A 227 29.61 -5.70 -3.35
N THR A 228 29.97 -5.90 -4.62
CA THR A 228 29.01 -6.11 -5.71
C THR A 228 29.06 -7.56 -6.18
N LEU A 229 27.90 -8.21 -6.26
CA LEU A 229 27.78 -9.59 -6.68
C LEU A 229 26.85 -9.71 -7.89
N SER A 230 27.13 -10.71 -8.73
CA SER A 230 26.25 -11.11 -9.82
C SER A 230 26.01 -12.62 -9.72
N ILE A 231 24.74 -12.99 -9.54
CA ILE A 231 24.32 -14.38 -9.41
C ILE A 231 23.33 -14.74 -10.50
N LYS A 232 23.45 -15.93 -11.07
CA LYS A 232 22.48 -16.49 -12.02
C LYS A 232 21.70 -17.61 -11.34
N LEU A 233 20.38 -17.54 -11.43
CA LEU A 233 19.43 -18.51 -10.90
C LEU A 233 18.65 -19.17 -12.03
N SER A 234 18.45 -20.48 -11.95
CA SER A 234 17.56 -21.24 -12.84
C SER A 234 16.42 -21.85 -12.03
N TYR A 235 15.17 -21.64 -12.46
CA TYR A 235 14.00 -22.11 -11.73
C TYR A 235 12.80 -22.39 -12.65
N ALA A 236 11.91 -23.26 -12.21
CA ALA A 236 10.69 -23.58 -12.95
C ALA A 236 9.57 -24.05 -12.01
N GLY A 237 8.32 -23.92 -12.46
CA GLY A 237 7.16 -24.37 -11.69
C GLY A 237 5.83 -23.98 -12.33
N SER A 238 4.76 -24.38 -11.66
CA SER A 238 3.37 -24.10 -12.04
C SER A 238 2.73 -23.14 -11.02
N ASP A 239 1.44 -22.83 -11.18
CA ASP A 239 0.62 -22.05 -10.24
C ASP A 239 1.00 -20.57 -10.09
N VAL A 240 1.94 -20.09 -10.93
CA VAL A 240 2.34 -18.67 -11.03
C VAL A 240 1.54 -17.93 -12.08
N VAL A 241 1.14 -18.63 -13.14
CA VAL A 241 0.24 -18.14 -14.17
C VAL A 241 -0.88 -19.15 -14.32
N GLU A 242 -2.10 -18.72 -14.05
CA GLU A 242 -3.29 -19.54 -14.24
C GLU A 242 -3.78 -19.39 -15.68
N ASN A 243 -4.10 -20.51 -16.34
CA ASN A 243 -4.79 -20.50 -17.62
C ASN A 243 -6.30 -20.52 -17.37
N LEU A 244 -6.98 -19.43 -17.72
CA LEU A 244 -8.42 -19.25 -17.52
C LEU A 244 -9.25 -19.67 -18.74
N GLY A 245 -8.62 -20.22 -19.78
CA GLY A 245 -9.27 -20.66 -21.01
C GLY A 245 -9.45 -19.55 -22.05
N ASN A 246 -9.68 -19.95 -23.30
CA ASN A 246 -9.92 -19.06 -24.44
C ASN A 246 -8.89 -17.91 -24.60
N GLY A 247 -7.61 -18.19 -24.33
CA GLY A 247 -6.54 -17.20 -24.44
C GLY A 247 -6.44 -16.23 -23.26
N ASN A 248 -7.17 -16.45 -22.17
CA ASN A 248 -7.06 -15.66 -20.94
C ASN A 248 -6.05 -16.31 -19.99
N TYR A 249 -5.11 -15.52 -19.49
CA TYR A 249 -4.20 -15.94 -18.43
C TYR A 249 -4.25 -14.96 -17.26
N TYR A 250 -3.92 -15.46 -16.08
CA TYR A 250 -3.89 -14.67 -14.85
C TYR A 250 -2.58 -14.93 -14.09
N PRO A 251 -1.59 -14.03 -14.22
CA PRO A 251 -0.34 -14.11 -13.44
C PRO A 251 -0.62 -13.80 -11.97
N SER A 252 -0.86 -14.83 -11.15
CA SER A 252 -1.25 -14.72 -9.74
C SER A 252 -0.08 -14.35 -8.84
N ALA A 253 1.14 -14.82 -9.14
CA ALA A 253 2.34 -14.49 -8.34
C ALA A 253 2.93 -13.14 -8.77
N ARG A 254 2.33 -12.04 -8.30
CA ARG A 254 2.60 -10.70 -8.84
C ARG A 254 4.00 -10.15 -8.55
N THR A 255 4.54 -10.40 -7.36
CA THR A 255 5.86 -9.91 -6.91
C THR A 255 6.89 -11.02 -6.70
N SER A 256 6.49 -12.28 -6.92
CA SER A 256 7.28 -13.48 -6.58
C SER A 256 7.41 -14.49 -7.72
N TRP A 257 6.99 -14.13 -8.95
CA TRP A 257 7.23 -14.95 -10.15
C TRP A 257 8.72 -15.03 -10.56
N TYR A 258 9.57 -14.23 -9.91
CA TYR A 258 11.01 -14.16 -10.05
C TYR A 258 11.66 -13.97 -8.66
N PRO A 259 12.96 -14.27 -8.48
CA PRO A 259 13.65 -14.07 -7.21
C PRO A 259 13.84 -12.56 -6.96
N SER A 260 12.86 -11.94 -6.32
CA SER A 260 12.90 -10.53 -5.92
C SER A 260 13.64 -10.36 -4.59
N GLY A 261 14.03 -9.13 -4.27
CA GLY A 261 14.67 -8.79 -3.00
C GLY A 261 13.76 -9.06 -1.79
N THR A 262 14.22 -8.67 -0.60
CA THR A 262 13.49 -8.94 0.66
C THR A 262 12.23 -8.09 0.82
N SER A 263 12.25 -6.85 0.33
CA SER A 263 11.06 -5.99 0.31
C SER A 263 10.10 -6.37 -0.84
N SER A 264 8.78 -6.40 -0.57
CA SER A 264 7.77 -6.60 -1.62
C SER A 264 7.70 -5.46 -2.63
N LEU A 265 7.90 -4.23 -2.17
CA LEU A 265 7.85 -2.98 -2.93
C LEU A 265 8.78 -1.98 -2.22
N GLY A 266 9.73 -1.38 -2.94
CA GLY A 266 10.66 -0.38 -2.36
C GLY A 266 12.11 -0.50 -2.82
N SER A 267 12.51 -1.66 -3.35
CA SER A 267 13.76 -1.78 -4.11
C SER A 267 13.51 -1.33 -5.56
N TYR A 268 14.16 -0.25 -5.98
CA TYR A 268 14.09 0.24 -7.35
C TYR A 268 15.19 -0.40 -8.20
N VAL A 269 14.76 -1.21 -9.17
CA VAL A 269 15.63 -2.11 -9.94
C VAL A 269 15.47 -1.84 -11.44
N ASN A 270 16.57 -1.93 -12.18
CA ASN A 270 16.52 -1.94 -13.64
C ASN A 270 16.24 -3.37 -14.15
N TYR A 271 15.35 -3.50 -15.13
CA TYR A 271 14.97 -4.79 -15.67
C TYR A 271 15.21 -4.89 -17.17
N HIS A 272 15.68 -6.07 -17.58
CA HIS A 272 15.61 -6.55 -18.95
C HIS A 272 14.85 -7.87 -18.95
N LEU A 273 13.62 -7.84 -19.49
CA LEU A 273 12.71 -8.98 -19.48
C LEU A 273 12.61 -9.57 -20.88
N THR A 274 12.84 -10.87 -21.00
CA THR A 274 12.60 -11.63 -22.23
C THR A 274 11.52 -12.66 -21.96
N PHE A 275 10.47 -12.66 -22.78
CA PHE A 275 9.37 -13.62 -22.68
C PHE A 275 9.28 -14.45 -23.96
N THR A 276 9.31 -15.77 -23.82
CA THR A 276 8.99 -16.73 -24.87
C THR A 276 7.64 -17.36 -24.58
N VAL A 277 6.64 -17.06 -25.41
CA VAL A 277 5.24 -17.51 -25.22
C VAL A 277 4.71 -18.22 -26.46
N PRO A 278 3.60 -18.98 -26.37
CA PRO A 278 3.02 -19.66 -27.53
C PRO A 278 2.54 -18.68 -28.61
N LYS A 279 2.64 -19.07 -29.88
CA LYS A 279 2.14 -18.28 -31.01
C LYS A 279 0.67 -17.91 -30.84
N GLY A 280 0.34 -16.66 -31.13
CA GLY A 280 -1.01 -16.09 -31.02
C GLY A 280 -1.28 -15.40 -29.68
N MET A 281 -0.39 -15.54 -28.69
CA MET A 281 -0.46 -14.79 -27.44
C MET A 281 0.36 -13.52 -27.52
N LYS A 282 -0.02 -12.50 -26.75
CA LYS A 282 0.70 -11.25 -26.55
C LYS A 282 1.07 -11.07 -25.08
N VAL A 283 2.31 -10.67 -24.84
CA VAL A 283 2.78 -10.23 -23.52
C VAL A 283 2.66 -8.71 -23.46
N VAL A 284 2.24 -8.20 -22.31
CA VAL A 284 2.33 -6.77 -21.96
C VAL A 284 3.07 -6.71 -20.63
N ALA A 285 4.24 -6.08 -20.59
CA ALA A 285 5.08 -6.07 -19.41
C ALA A 285 5.45 -4.66 -18.97
N THR A 286 5.96 -4.54 -17.75
CA THR A 286 6.63 -3.32 -17.27
C THR A 286 7.85 -3.00 -18.14
N GLY A 287 8.08 -1.71 -18.40
CA GLY A 287 9.16 -1.25 -19.28
C GLY A 287 8.71 -1.09 -20.73
N LYS A 288 9.64 -0.70 -21.60
CA LYS A 288 9.41 -0.47 -23.01
C LYS A 288 9.69 -1.72 -23.82
N GLN A 289 8.75 -2.12 -24.68
CA GLN A 289 8.97 -3.19 -25.65
C GLN A 289 10.03 -2.76 -26.68
N VAL A 290 11.17 -3.43 -26.69
CA VAL A 290 12.30 -3.11 -27.60
C VAL A 290 12.42 -4.09 -28.76
N ARG A 291 11.87 -5.31 -28.62
CA ARG A 291 11.86 -6.32 -29.68
C ARG A 291 10.63 -7.22 -29.56
N GLU A 292 10.10 -7.66 -30.70
CA GLU A 292 9.19 -8.80 -30.78
C GLU A 292 9.42 -9.55 -32.08
N VAL A 293 9.53 -10.87 -32.00
CA VAL A 293 9.70 -11.75 -33.14
C VAL A 293 8.86 -13.01 -32.97
N THR A 294 8.32 -13.53 -34.06
CA THR A 294 7.70 -14.86 -34.07
C THR A 294 8.68 -15.85 -34.69
N GLU A 295 9.04 -16.87 -33.92
CA GLU A 295 9.94 -17.94 -34.34
C GLU A 295 9.21 -19.28 -34.22
N GLY A 296 8.91 -19.91 -35.36
CA GLY A 296 8.13 -21.14 -35.42
C GLY A 296 6.76 -21.01 -34.74
N ASN A 297 6.59 -21.71 -33.61
CA ASN A 297 5.36 -21.75 -32.83
C ASN A 297 5.41 -20.91 -31.54
N THR A 298 6.38 -20.00 -31.44
CA THR A 298 6.54 -19.11 -30.28
C THR A 298 6.67 -17.65 -30.70
N VAL A 299 6.26 -16.74 -29.82
CA VAL A 299 6.55 -15.31 -29.87
C VAL A 299 7.58 -15.01 -28.78
N ILE A 300 8.64 -14.31 -29.15
CA ILE A 300 9.66 -13.81 -28.23
C ILE A 300 9.51 -12.30 -28.17
N SER A 301 9.32 -11.74 -26.98
CA SER A 301 9.24 -10.29 -26.75
C SER A 301 10.28 -9.85 -25.71
N GLU A 302 10.91 -8.71 -25.93
CA GLU A 302 11.93 -8.13 -25.05
C GLU A 302 11.49 -6.75 -24.57
N TRP A 303 11.67 -6.52 -23.26
CA TRP A 303 11.22 -5.32 -22.56
C TRP A 303 12.36 -4.78 -21.70
N LYS A 304 12.54 -3.46 -21.70
CA LYS A 304 13.61 -2.79 -20.93
C LYS A 304 13.07 -1.59 -20.18
N THR A 305 13.54 -1.40 -18.96
CA THR A 305 13.22 -0.21 -18.17
C THR A 305 14.24 0.89 -18.42
N ASP A 306 13.79 2.09 -18.74
CA ASP A 306 14.68 3.26 -18.92
C ASP A 306 15.11 3.89 -17.58
N VAL A 307 14.35 3.61 -16.52
CA VAL A 307 14.61 4.01 -15.14
C VAL A 307 14.40 2.83 -14.20
N PRO A 308 15.06 2.80 -13.02
CA PRO A 308 14.75 1.83 -12.00
C PRO A 308 13.27 1.91 -11.58
N ILE A 309 12.63 0.76 -11.40
CA ILE A 309 11.22 0.66 -10.99
C ILE A 309 11.06 -0.29 -9.79
N ALA A 310 9.99 -0.11 -9.01
CA ALA A 310 9.80 -0.84 -7.75
C ALA A 310 9.49 -2.35 -7.93
N VAL A 311 8.98 -2.75 -9.09
CA VAL A 311 8.54 -4.12 -9.35
C VAL A 311 8.44 -4.39 -10.85
N ALA A 312 8.89 -5.57 -11.28
CA ALA A 312 8.63 -6.10 -12.62
C ALA A 312 7.36 -6.96 -12.66
N GLY A 313 6.55 -6.78 -13.69
CA GLY A 313 5.33 -7.54 -13.89
C GLY A 313 4.98 -7.71 -15.36
N PHE A 314 4.07 -8.64 -15.63
CA PHE A 314 3.55 -8.87 -16.97
C PHE A 314 2.10 -9.34 -16.92
N ASN A 315 1.43 -9.22 -18.07
CA ASN A 315 0.17 -9.87 -18.39
C ASN A 315 0.32 -10.65 -19.70
N LEU A 316 -0.50 -11.68 -19.89
CA LEU A 316 -0.47 -12.57 -21.04
C LEU A 316 -1.90 -12.84 -21.52
N GLY A 317 -2.14 -12.75 -22.82
CA GLY A 317 -3.42 -13.14 -23.39
C GLY A 317 -3.53 -13.00 -24.89
N ASP A 318 -4.65 -13.43 -25.45
CA ASP A 318 -5.04 -13.14 -26.83
C ASP A 318 -5.71 -11.76 -26.90
N PHE A 319 -4.89 -10.73 -26.70
CA PHE A 319 -5.37 -9.37 -26.56
C PHE A 319 -5.72 -8.71 -27.90
N LYS A 320 -6.79 -7.92 -27.89
CA LYS A 320 -6.98 -6.80 -28.81
C LYS A 320 -6.42 -5.55 -28.15
N GLN A 321 -5.57 -4.81 -28.87
CA GLN A 321 -5.01 -3.53 -28.43
C GLN A 321 -5.81 -2.36 -29.00
N LEU A 322 -6.05 -1.34 -28.18
CA LEU A 322 -6.40 0.01 -28.62
C LEU A 322 -5.34 0.99 -28.10
N SER A 323 -5.04 2.03 -28.86
CA SER A 323 -4.02 3.03 -28.51
C SER A 323 -4.62 4.43 -28.48
N GLY A 324 -4.09 5.25 -27.59
CA GLY A 324 -4.37 6.67 -27.44
C GLY A 324 -3.12 7.44 -27.03
N GLU A 325 -3.23 8.75 -27.00
CA GLU A 325 -2.19 9.66 -26.52
C GLU A 325 -2.84 10.83 -25.79
N LEU A 326 -2.10 11.41 -24.84
CA LEU A 326 -2.51 12.67 -24.23
C LEU A 326 -2.52 13.80 -25.28
N PRO A 327 -3.36 14.84 -25.11
CA PRO A 327 -3.42 15.99 -26.03
C PRO A 327 -2.07 16.65 -26.32
N ASP A 328 -1.17 16.71 -25.34
CA ASP A 328 0.18 17.29 -25.47
C ASP A 328 1.22 16.29 -26.00
N LYS A 329 0.82 15.05 -26.28
CA LYS A 329 1.65 13.93 -26.75
C LYS A 329 2.79 13.56 -25.81
N SER A 330 2.70 13.96 -24.54
CA SER A 330 3.75 13.68 -23.55
C SER A 330 3.81 12.20 -23.15
N LEU A 331 2.68 11.49 -23.21
CA LEU A 331 2.60 10.07 -22.86
C LEU A 331 1.53 9.34 -23.69
N LYS A 332 1.86 8.10 -24.04
CA LYS A 332 1.00 7.16 -24.77
C LYS A 332 0.22 6.29 -23.81
N ILE A 333 -0.99 5.92 -24.17
CA ILE A 333 -1.78 4.97 -23.40
C ILE A 333 -2.30 3.88 -24.32
N ASP A 334 -2.14 2.64 -23.89
CA ASP A 334 -2.66 1.47 -24.59
C ASP A 334 -3.65 0.72 -23.69
N THR A 335 -4.70 0.14 -24.27
CA THR A 335 -5.55 -0.82 -23.57
C THR A 335 -5.54 -2.18 -24.23
N PHE A 336 -5.55 -3.24 -23.42
CA PHE A 336 -5.50 -4.63 -23.85
C PHE A 336 -6.64 -5.42 -23.21
N ALA A 337 -7.54 -5.94 -24.02
CA ALA A 337 -8.65 -6.78 -23.57
C ALA A 337 -8.68 -8.08 -24.38
N ASN A 338 -9.00 -9.21 -23.74
CA ASN A 338 -9.02 -10.50 -24.43
C ASN A 338 -10.16 -10.54 -25.46
N LYS A 339 -9.90 -11.20 -26.60
CA LYS A 339 -10.91 -11.34 -27.66
C LYS A 339 -12.10 -12.19 -27.25
N GLU A 340 -11.88 -13.17 -26.38
CA GLU A 340 -12.90 -14.08 -25.84
C GLU A 340 -12.92 -14.04 -24.32
N LEU A 341 -14.08 -14.38 -23.74
CA LEU A 341 -14.23 -14.51 -22.29
C LEU A 341 -13.53 -15.78 -21.75
N PRO A 342 -13.02 -15.75 -20.52
CA PRO A 342 -12.49 -16.94 -19.86
C PRO A 342 -13.59 -17.98 -19.63
N ASP A 343 -13.20 -19.25 -19.44
CA ASP A 343 -14.11 -20.40 -19.39
C ASP A 343 -15.19 -20.26 -18.31
N TYR A 344 -14.85 -19.69 -17.14
CA TYR A 344 -15.80 -19.54 -16.04
C TYR A 344 -16.92 -18.51 -16.32
N LEU A 345 -16.74 -17.62 -17.32
CA LEU A 345 -17.76 -16.65 -17.76
C LEU A 345 -18.54 -17.10 -19.00
N GLN A 346 -18.08 -18.15 -19.69
CA GLN A 346 -18.77 -18.69 -20.88
C GLN A 346 -20.21 -19.13 -20.60
N PRO A 347 -20.53 -19.82 -19.48
CA PRO A 347 -21.90 -20.20 -19.15
C PRO A 347 -22.83 -19.00 -18.99
N LEU A 348 -22.32 -17.87 -18.46
CA LEU A 348 -23.10 -16.64 -18.31
C LEU A 348 -23.48 -16.08 -19.69
N ARG A 349 -22.52 -15.96 -20.61
CA ARG A 349 -22.77 -15.50 -21.99
C ARG A 349 -23.82 -16.37 -22.72
N ASN A 350 -23.77 -17.68 -22.51
CA ASN A 350 -24.66 -18.64 -23.18
C ASN A 350 -26.05 -18.76 -22.51
N GLY A 351 -26.27 -18.11 -21.37
CA GLY A 351 -27.56 -18.07 -20.68
C GLY A 351 -28.56 -17.10 -21.32
N ALA A 352 -29.82 -17.19 -20.89
CA ALA A 352 -30.89 -16.34 -21.40
C ALA A 352 -30.69 -14.87 -20.96
N GLY A 353 -30.21 -14.03 -21.89
CA GLY A 353 -30.14 -12.57 -21.71
C GLY A 353 -28.74 -11.94 -21.71
N MET A 354 -27.66 -12.73 -21.80
CA MET A 354 -26.27 -12.23 -21.76
C MET A 354 -25.43 -12.56 -23.01
N GLY A 355 -26.09 -12.85 -24.14
CA GLY A 355 -25.40 -13.19 -25.40
C GLY A 355 -24.47 -12.10 -25.96
N THR A 356 -24.58 -10.86 -25.47
CA THR A 356 -23.71 -9.73 -25.84
C THR A 356 -22.52 -9.53 -24.89
N LEU A 357 -22.41 -10.31 -23.80
CA LEU A 357 -21.33 -10.18 -22.82
C LEU A 357 -19.97 -10.43 -23.48
N ASN A 358 -19.07 -9.45 -23.40
CA ASN A 358 -17.72 -9.54 -23.92
C ASN A 358 -16.80 -8.52 -23.23
N ALA A 359 -15.49 -8.67 -23.43
CA ALA A 359 -14.46 -7.81 -22.86
C ALA A 359 -14.11 -6.59 -23.73
N LEU A 360 -14.59 -6.53 -24.98
CA LEU A 360 -14.15 -5.53 -25.97
C LEU A 360 -15.06 -4.31 -26.05
N SER A 361 -16.34 -4.42 -25.65
CA SER A 361 -17.34 -3.35 -25.81
C SER A 361 -16.99 -2.10 -25.01
N MET A 362 -16.55 -2.26 -23.76
CA MET A 362 -16.15 -1.13 -22.91
C MET A 362 -14.66 -0.80 -22.97
N GLN A 363 -13.86 -1.54 -23.75
CA GLN A 363 -12.43 -1.25 -23.92
C GLN A 363 -12.14 0.21 -24.36
N PRO A 364 -12.92 0.84 -25.27
CA PRO A 364 -12.74 2.25 -25.60
C PRO A 364 -13.04 3.19 -24.41
N GLY A 365 -14.00 2.83 -23.56
CA GLY A 365 -14.31 3.59 -22.33
C GLY A 365 -13.15 3.54 -21.35
N GLN A 366 -12.58 2.35 -21.15
CA GLN A 366 -11.39 2.18 -20.29
C GLN A 366 -10.18 2.98 -20.80
N LEU A 367 -9.99 3.04 -22.12
CA LEU A 367 -8.95 3.86 -22.74
C LEU A 367 -9.20 5.37 -22.48
N ALA A 368 -10.43 5.83 -22.67
CA ALA A 368 -10.79 7.23 -22.47
C ALA A 368 -10.64 7.66 -21.00
N ASP A 369 -11.04 6.80 -20.07
CA ASP A 369 -10.96 7.04 -18.63
C ASP A 369 -9.52 7.12 -18.17
N GLY A 370 -8.69 6.15 -18.57
CA GLY A 370 -7.27 6.19 -18.25
C GLY A 370 -6.57 7.40 -18.85
N ALA A 371 -6.88 7.78 -20.09
CA ALA A 371 -6.31 8.97 -20.73
C ALA A 371 -6.69 10.26 -19.98
N ALA A 372 -7.96 10.38 -19.57
CA ALA A 372 -8.43 11.54 -18.82
C ALA A 372 -7.85 11.60 -17.39
N ALA A 373 -7.73 10.46 -16.71
CA ALA A 373 -7.07 10.35 -15.41
C ALA A 373 -5.60 10.77 -15.51
N LEU A 374 -4.84 10.23 -16.47
CA LEU A 374 -3.45 10.62 -16.73
C LEU A 374 -3.31 12.13 -16.97
N GLN A 375 -4.26 12.75 -17.67
CA GLN A 375 -4.24 14.19 -17.94
C GLN A 375 -4.43 15.01 -16.65
N VAL A 376 -5.40 14.65 -15.82
CA VAL A 376 -5.66 15.32 -14.52
C VAL A 376 -4.44 15.14 -13.60
N TYR A 377 -3.90 13.93 -13.51
CA TYR A 377 -2.81 13.63 -12.59
C TYR A 377 -1.49 14.23 -13.04
N THR A 378 -1.25 14.35 -14.35
CA THR A 378 -0.07 15.08 -14.87
C THR A 378 -0.12 16.56 -14.50
N ASP A 379 -1.32 17.18 -14.49
CA ASP A 379 -1.50 18.58 -14.06
C ASP A 379 -1.25 18.75 -12.55
N TYR A 380 -1.77 17.84 -11.72
CA TYR A 380 -1.64 17.93 -10.27
C TYR A 380 -0.26 17.51 -9.74
N PHE A 381 0.32 16.45 -10.29
CA PHE A 381 1.48 15.75 -9.71
C PHE A 381 2.74 15.88 -10.57
N GLY A 382 2.61 16.41 -11.78
CA GLY A 382 3.72 16.55 -12.73
C GLY A 382 3.92 15.28 -13.57
N LYS A 383 4.93 15.32 -14.45
CA LYS A 383 5.14 14.27 -15.46
C LYS A 383 5.68 12.97 -14.86
N LEU A 384 5.22 11.85 -15.38
CA LEU A 384 5.80 10.53 -15.13
C LEU A 384 7.22 10.41 -15.70
N PRO A 385 8.06 9.49 -15.17
CA PRO A 385 9.41 9.25 -15.68
C PRO A 385 9.43 8.35 -16.92
N TYR A 386 8.28 7.87 -17.36
CA TYR A 386 8.09 7.01 -18.52
C TYR A 386 7.12 7.62 -19.53
N ASP A 387 7.22 7.16 -20.78
CA ASP A 387 6.54 7.72 -21.96
C ASP A 387 5.23 6.98 -22.32
N HIS A 388 4.86 5.93 -21.57
CA HIS A 388 3.66 5.14 -21.84
C HIS A 388 3.06 4.48 -20.58
N VAL A 389 1.76 4.17 -20.64
CA VAL A 389 1.05 3.34 -19.67
C VAL A 389 0.15 2.35 -20.40
N SER A 390 0.19 1.07 -20.02
CA SER A 390 -0.66 0.03 -20.58
C SER A 390 -1.73 -0.39 -19.57
N LEU A 391 -3.01 -0.28 -19.92
CA LEU A 391 -4.12 -0.85 -19.15
C LEU A 391 -4.46 -2.23 -19.71
N THR A 392 -4.44 -3.25 -18.87
CA THR A 392 -4.68 -4.63 -19.28
C THR A 392 -5.83 -5.20 -18.49
N GLN A 393 -6.71 -5.93 -19.16
CA GLN A 393 -7.72 -6.73 -18.50
C GLN A 393 -7.07 -7.88 -17.71
N GLN A 394 -7.57 -8.16 -16.52
CA GLN A 394 -7.22 -9.34 -15.73
C GLN A 394 -8.44 -10.19 -15.33
N GLY A 395 -8.20 -11.44 -14.95
CA GLY A 395 -9.26 -12.42 -14.67
C GLY A 395 -10.13 -12.15 -13.43
N ALA A 396 -9.69 -11.37 -12.46
CA ALA A 396 -10.53 -11.09 -11.28
C ALA A 396 -11.56 -9.98 -11.57
N CYS A 397 -12.77 -10.10 -11.02
CA CYS A 397 -13.85 -9.14 -11.28
C CYS A 397 -13.82 -7.93 -10.36
N THR A 398 -13.50 -8.05 -9.08
CA THR A 398 -13.61 -6.93 -8.11
C THR A 398 -12.24 -6.58 -7.51
N TYR A 399 -11.21 -6.67 -8.35
CA TYR A 399 -9.83 -6.42 -7.94
C TYR A 399 -9.14 -5.64 -9.05
N GLY A 400 -8.39 -4.61 -8.68
CA GLY A 400 -7.47 -3.89 -9.54
C GLY A 400 -6.06 -4.01 -8.97
N GLN A 401 -5.06 -3.75 -9.81
CA GLN A 401 -3.68 -3.61 -9.36
C GLN A 401 -2.89 -2.82 -10.39
N ALA A 402 -1.88 -2.08 -9.97
CA ALA A 402 -1.06 -1.31 -10.89
C ALA A 402 0.42 -1.48 -10.59
N TRP A 403 1.18 -1.85 -11.62
CA TRP A 403 2.64 -1.79 -11.68
C TRP A 403 3.12 -0.63 -12.55
N PRO A 404 4.40 -0.25 -12.47
CA PRO A 404 4.94 0.84 -13.26
C PRO A 404 4.77 0.56 -14.76
N MET A 405 4.07 1.45 -15.48
CA MET A 405 3.68 1.31 -16.90
C MET A 405 2.66 0.20 -17.21
N LEU A 406 2.20 -0.59 -16.22
CA LEU A 406 1.32 -1.74 -16.41
C LEU A 406 0.19 -1.77 -15.38
N VAL A 407 -1.00 -1.38 -15.78
CA VAL A 407 -2.22 -1.39 -14.97
C VAL A 407 -3.04 -2.65 -15.27
N PHE A 408 -3.53 -3.33 -14.24
CA PHE A 408 -4.43 -4.48 -14.31
C PHE A 408 -5.83 -4.03 -13.88
N LEU A 409 -6.73 -3.95 -14.85
CA LEU A 409 -8.14 -3.62 -14.62
C LEU A 409 -8.98 -4.90 -14.51
N PRO A 410 -9.97 -4.94 -13.61
CA PRO A 410 -10.85 -6.09 -13.48
C PRO A 410 -11.57 -6.41 -14.79
N ILE A 411 -11.73 -7.70 -15.14
CA ILE A 411 -12.49 -8.11 -16.33
C ILE A 411 -13.92 -7.56 -16.33
N CYS A 412 -14.56 -7.50 -15.16
CA CYS A 412 -15.89 -6.95 -15.02
C CYS A 412 -15.96 -5.43 -15.30
N GLY A 413 -14.86 -4.69 -15.17
CA GLY A 413 -14.79 -3.28 -15.59
C GLY A 413 -14.93 -3.09 -17.10
N PHE A 414 -14.81 -4.16 -17.89
CA PHE A 414 -15.03 -4.15 -19.33
C PHE A 414 -16.48 -4.49 -19.73
N PHE A 415 -17.39 -4.61 -18.76
CA PHE A 415 -18.81 -4.84 -18.97
C PHE A 415 -19.60 -3.53 -18.89
N ASP A 416 -20.69 -3.44 -19.63
CA ASP A 416 -21.56 -2.27 -19.59
C ASP A 416 -22.42 -2.24 -18.31
N SER A 417 -23.05 -1.10 -18.03
CA SER A 417 -23.85 -0.91 -16.81
C SER A 417 -25.04 -1.87 -16.71
N GLN A 418 -25.63 -2.27 -17.83
CA GLN A 418 -26.74 -3.23 -17.83
C GLN A 418 -26.25 -4.62 -17.42
N GLN A 419 -25.10 -5.03 -17.95
CA GLN A 419 -24.45 -6.30 -17.62
C GLN A 419 -24.04 -6.35 -16.14
N LEU A 420 -23.41 -5.28 -15.64
CA LEU A 420 -23.05 -5.16 -14.22
C LEU A 420 -24.30 -5.29 -13.32
N HIS A 421 -25.39 -4.61 -13.68
CA HIS A 421 -26.65 -4.67 -12.95
C HIS A 421 -27.27 -6.07 -12.94
N MET A 422 -27.28 -6.74 -14.10
CA MET A 422 -27.78 -8.12 -14.22
C MET A 422 -26.99 -9.11 -13.37
N LEU A 423 -25.68 -8.90 -13.23
CA LEU A 423 -24.79 -9.69 -12.37
C LEU A 423 -24.88 -9.27 -10.89
N GLY A 424 -25.60 -8.18 -10.58
CA GLY A 424 -25.71 -7.63 -9.23
C GLY A 424 -24.40 -7.03 -8.69
N LEU A 425 -23.45 -6.74 -9.58
CA LEU A 425 -22.11 -6.25 -9.25
C LEU A 425 -22.08 -4.75 -8.91
N ASP A 426 -23.18 -4.04 -9.13
CA ASP A 426 -23.39 -2.62 -8.83
C ASP A 426 -24.14 -2.38 -7.51
N ARG A 427 -24.52 -3.44 -6.78
CA ARG A 427 -25.40 -3.34 -5.60
C ARG A 427 -24.67 -2.97 -4.31
N SER A 428 -23.51 -3.59 -4.09
CA SER A 428 -22.74 -3.42 -2.85
C SER A 428 -21.88 -2.16 -2.88
N ASP A 429 -21.34 -1.83 -4.06
CA ASP A 429 -20.52 -0.66 -4.31
C ASP A 429 -20.83 -0.10 -5.71
N PRO A 430 -21.84 0.77 -5.82
CA PRO A 430 -22.22 1.35 -7.11
C PRO A 430 -21.15 2.29 -7.70
N GLY A 431 -20.22 2.78 -6.87
CA GLY A 431 -19.17 3.73 -7.25
C GLY A 431 -17.97 3.03 -7.90
N PHE A 432 -17.60 1.85 -7.40
CA PHE A 432 -16.40 1.10 -7.78
C PHE A 432 -16.08 1.10 -9.29
N TRP A 433 -17.06 0.80 -10.16
CA TRP A 433 -16.82 0.69 -11.60
C TRP A 433 -16.52 2.02 -12.30
N ASN A 434 -16.93 3.15 -11.70
CA ASN A 434 -16.62 4.49 -12.19
C ASN A 434 -15.29 5.02 -11.63
N GLU A 435 -14.73 4.33 -10.64
CA GLU A 435 -13.62 4.78 -9.81
C GLU A 435 -12.34 3.97 -10.08
N VAL A 436 -12.46 2.65 -10.23
CA VAL A 436 -11.33 1.70 -10.26
C VAL A 436 -10.27 2.07 -11.31
N THR A 437 -10.67 2.51 -12.51
CA THR A 437 -9.69 2.86 -13.55
C THR A 437 -8.89 4.11 -13.18
N ALA A 438 -9.55 5.09 -12.59
CA ALA A 438 -8.90 6.31 -12.12
C ALA A 438 -7.97 6.02 -10.92
N HIS A 439 -8.39 5.14 -10.02
CA HIS A 439 -7.61 4.67 -8.87
C HIS A 439 -6.32 3.98 -9.32
N GLU A 440 -6.45 2.95 -10.15
CA GLU A 440 -5.30 2.15 -10.59
C GLU A 440 -4.32 2.95 -11.47
N VAL A 441 -4.83 3.92 -12.23
CA VAL A 441 -3.97 4.85 -12.97
C VAL A 441 -3.23 5.82 -12.05
N ALA A 442 -3.82 6.22 -10.91
CA ALA A 442 -3.16 7.10 -9.95
C ALA A 442 -1.92 6.45 -9.33
N HIS A 443 -1.92 5.12 -9.20
CA HIS A 443 -0.76 4.38 -8.70
C HIS A 443 0.50 4.56 -9.57
N GLN A 444 0.38 4.98 -10.83
CA GLN A 444 1.55 5.34 -11.64
C GLN A 444 2.42 6.41 -10.95
N TRP A 445 1.82 7.31 -10.17
CA TRP A 445 2.54 8.19 -9.25
C TRP A 445 2.70 7.57 -7.87
N TRP A 446 1.61 7.05 -7.29
CA TRP A 446 1.54 6.68 -5.87
C TRP A 446 1.76 5.19 -5.63
N GLY A 447 2.84 4.84 -4.92
CA GLY A 447 3.28 3.47 -4.70
C GLY A 447 4.23 2.95 -5.79
N GLN A 448 4.18 3.51 -7.01
CA GLN A 448 5.09 3.15 -8.11
C GLN A 448 6.24 4.15 -8.30
N MET A 449 5.98 5.36 -8.82
CA MET A 449 7.03 6.37 -8.97
C MET A 449 7.51 6.86 -7.59
N VAL A 450 6.58 7.26 -6.72
CA VAL A 450 6.86 7.59 -5.32
C VAL A 450 6.45 6.39 -4.49
N GLY A 451 7.42 5.62 -4.04
CA GLY A 451 7.19 4.44 -3.20
C GLY A 451 6.94 4.83 -1.74
N PHE A 452 6.67 3.84 -0.90
CA PHE A 452 6.59 3.99 0.56
C PHE A 452 7.74 3.22 1.22
N ASP A 453 8.31 3.77 2.30
CA ASP A 453 9.45 3.13 3.00
C ASP A 453 9.03 1.93 3.86
N SER A 454 7.84 1.99 4.45
CA SER A 454 7.32 0.96 5.34
C SER A 454 5.81 0.80 5.24
N TYR A 455 5.27 -0.27 5.87
CA TYR A 455 3.82 -0.44 6.01
C TYR A 455 3.14 0.75 6.72
N ARG A 456 3.89 1.55 7.50
CA ARG A 456 3.38 2.74 8.19
C ARG A 456 3.14 3.91 7.23
N ASP A 457 3.79 3.88 6.07
CA ASP A 457 3.76 4.92 5.04
C ASP A 457 2.87 4.54 3.85
N GLN A 458 2.39 3.28 3.82
CA GLN A 458 1.59 2.73 2.71
C GLN A 458 0.27 3.47 2.47
N TRP A 459 -0.23 4.21 3.46
CA TRP A 459 -1.39 5.09 3.28
C TRP A 459 -1.18 6.16 2.21
N MET A 460 0.07 6.55 1.94
CA MET A 460 0.41 7.45 0.83
C MET A 460 0.26 6.81 -0.55
N SER A 461 0.13 5.48 -0.63
CA SER A 461 -0.19 4.78 -1.88
C SER A 461 -1.70 4.79 -2.11
N GLU A 462 -2.47 4.15 -1.22
CA GLU A 462 -3.91 3.95 -1.41
C GLU A 462 -4.71 5.23 -1.19
N GLY A 463 -4.43 5.97 -0.11
CA GLY A 463 -5.14 7.21 0.19
C GLY A 463 -4.92 8.28 -0.88
N PHE A 464 -3.72 8.34 -1.47
CA PHE A 464 -3.44 9.28 -2.55
C PHE A 464 -4.11 8.83 -3.85
N ALA A 465 -4.22 7.53 -4.11
CA ALA A 465 -4.96 7.01 -5.25
C ALA A 465 -6.47 7.31 -5.14
N ASP A 466 -7.08 7.12 -3.97
CA ASP A 466 -8.48 7.49 -3.71
C ASP A 466 -8.71 9.01 -3.82
N PHE A 467 -7.81 9.81 -3.25
CA PHE A 467 -7.86 11.27 -3.46
C PHE A 467 -7.82 11.63 -4.94
N SER A 468 -6.94 10.97 -5.72
CA SER A 468 -6.82 11.18 -7.16
C SER A 468 -8.12 10.80 -7.89
N THR A 469 -8.78 9.72 -7.47
CA THR A 469 -10.11 9.34 -7.98
C THR A 469 -11.13 10.46 -7.80
N SER A 470 -11.12 11.14 -6.65
CA SER A 470 -12.00 12.30 -6.42
C SER A 470 -11.74 13.45 -7.41
N LEU A 471 -10.47 13.72 -7.74
CA LEU A 471 -10.09 14.72 -8.74
C LEU A 471 -10.56 14.32 -10.14
N PHE A 472 -10.47 13.03 -10.49
CA PHE A 472 -10.99 12.52 -11.75
C PHE A 472 -12.51 12.71 -11.86
N LEU A 473 -13.26 12.36 -10.80
CA LEU A 473 -14.71 12.56 -10.75
C LEU A 473 -15.09 14.04 -10.93
N LEU A 474 -14.34 14.94 -10.27
CA LEU A 474 -14.58 16.37 -10.32
C LEU A 474 -14.20 17.02 -11.66
N HIS A 475 -13.00 16.75 -12.18
CA HIS A 475 -12.45 17.49 -13.31
C HIS A 475 -12.65 16.81 -14.67
N ALA A 476 -12.51 15.48 -14.73
CA ALA A 476 -12.63 14.72 -15.97
C ALA A 476 -14.09 14.33 -16.24
N ARG A 477 -14.74 13.67 -15.27
CA ARG A 477 -16.15 13.28 -15.40
C ARG A 477 -17.11 14.46 -15.23
N ARG A 478 -16.72 15.47 -14.46
CA ARG A 478 -17.59 16.61 -14.07
C ARG A 478 -18.87 16.12 -13.40
N ASP A 479 -18.76 15.06 -12.62
CA ASP A 479 -19.88 14.41 -11.93
C ASP A 479 -19.89 14.81 -10.45
N MET A 480 -20.56 15.93 -10.15
CA MET A 480 -20.66 16.42 -8.77
C MET A 480 -21.44 15.44 -7.86
N LYS A 481 -22.38 14.67 -8.42
CA LYS A 481 -23.14 13.70 -7.63
C LYS A 481 -22.27 12.48 -7.29
N GLY A 482 -21.53 11.97 -8.25
CA GLY A 482 -20.52 10.92 -8.04
C GLY A 482 -19.47 11.36 -7.03
N TYR A 483 -18.94 12.58 -7.17
CA TYR A 483 -18.00 13.17 -6.22
C TYR A 483 -18.54 13.24 -4.78
N GLN A 484 -19.78 13.69 -4.59
CA GLN A 484 -20.41 13.72 -3.25
C GLN A 484 -20.63 12.31 -2.69
N ASN A 485 -21.09 11.37 -3.51
CA ASN A 485 -21.30 9.99 -3.10
C ASN A 485 -20.00 9.28 -2.70
N PHE A 486 -18.91 9.54 -3.44
CA PHE A 486 -17.57 9.04 -3.14
C PHE A 486 -17.13 9.48 -1.75
N TRP A 487 -17.15 10.80 -1.47
CA TRP A 487 -16.71 11.31 -0.17
C TRP A 487 -17.61 10.92 1.00
N GLU A 488 -18.92 10.74 0.76
CA GLU A 488 -19.81 10.19 1.78
C GLU A 488 -19.47 8.72 2.07
N THR A 489 -19.09 7.94 1.05
CA THR A 489 -18.65 6.55 1.21
C THR A 489 -17.34 6.48 2.00
N GLU A 490 -16.36 7.31 1.68
CA GLU A 490 -15.10 7.40 2.43
C GLU A 490 -15.33 7.86 3.88
N ARG A 491 -16.25 8.81 4.10
CA ARG A 491 -16.61 9.26 5.45
C ARG A 491 -17.18 8.11 6.27
N ARG A 492 -18.12 7.35 5.68
CA ARG A 492 -18.76 6.20 6.32
C ARG A 492 -17.76 5.09 6.61
N ARG A 493 -16.81 4.81 5.72
CA ARG A 493 -15.73 3.83 5.94
C ARG A 493 -14.97 4.14 7.23
N VAL A 494 -14.67 5.42 7.48
CA VAL A 494 -13.89 5.88 8.64
C VAL A 494 -14.73 5.97 9.92
N LEU A 495 -15.95 6.50 9.84
CA LEU A 495 -16.75 6.92 11.00
C LEU A 495 -17.90 5.99 11.39
N GLU A 496 -18.34 5.09 10.50
CA GLU A 496 -19.37 4.10 10.89
C GLU A 496 -18.75 3.00 11.75
N LYS A 497 -19.54 2.53 12.71
CA LYS A 497 -19.15 1.38 13.54
C LYS A 497 -19.15 0.13 12.69
N VAL A 498 -18.04 -0.61 12.74
CA VAL A 498 -17.94 -1.94 12.13
C VAL A 498 -18.58 -2.99 13.04
N ALA A 499 -18.60 -4.24 12.59
CA ALA A 499 -19.23 -5.36 13.29
C ALA A 499 -18.70 -5.68 14.70
N ASN A 500 -17.68 -4.97 15.19
CA ASN A 500 -17.17 -5.06 16.57
C ASN A 500 -17.65 -3.90 17.47
N GLY A 501 -18.47 -2.98 16.95
CA GLY A 501 -19.00 -1.82 17.66
C GLY A 501 -18.09 -0.59 17.73
N LYS A 502 -16.88 -0.65 17.16
CA LYS A 502 -15.90 0.46 17.09
C LYS A 502 -15.93 1.10 15.70
N ARG A 503 -15.64 2.40 15.63
CA ARG A 503 -15.32 3.07 14.35
C ARG A 503 -13.89 2.72 13.97
N ALA A 504 -13.56 2.72 12.68
CA ALA A 504 -12.21 2.40 12.24
C ALA A 504 -11.16 3.35 12.87
N VAL A 505 -11.49 4.65 12.92
CA VAL A 505 -10.61 5.69 13.47
C VAL A 505 -10.31 5.54 14.97
N ASP A 506 -11.18 4.87 15.73
CA ASP A 506 -10.99 4.66 17.18
C ASP A 506 -9.96 3.55 17.50
N VAL A 507 -9.59 2.74 16.50
CA VAL A 507 -8.67 1.60 16.66
C VAL A 507 -7.22 2.04 16.67
N GLY A 508 -6.84 3.02 15.84
CA GLY A 508 -5.47 3.51 15.77
C GLY A 508 -5.26 4.54 14.65
N PRO A 509 -4.09 5.18 14.61
CA PRO A 509 -3.74 6.13 13.56
C PRO A 509 -3.54 5.43 12.21
N VAL A 510 -3.59 6.20 11.12
CA VAL A 510 -3.40 5.65 9.77
C VAL A 510 -2.00 5.04 9.60
N THR A 511 -1.01 5.58 10.32
CA THR A 511 0.38 5.12 10.33
C THR A 511 0.61 3.83 11.13
N MET A 512 -0.41 3.30 11.80
CA MET A 512 -0.35 1.93 12.33
C MET A 512 -0.39 0.89 11.18
N GLY A 513 -0.86 1.29 9.99
CA GLY A 513 -0.81 0.51 8.77
C GLY A 513 -1.46 -0.87 8.91
N VAL A 514 -0.89 -1.88 8.24
CA VAL A 514 -1.48 -3.25 8.19
C VAL A 514 -1.71 -3.88 9.56
N ARG A 515 -1.03 -3.42 10.62
CA ARG A 515 -1.21 -3.88 12.00
C ARG A 515 -2.53 -3.49 12.63
N LEU A 516 -3.28 -2.59 11.99
CA LEU A 516 -4.68 -2.32 12.34
C LEU A 516 -5.59 -3.54 12.09
N ASN A 517 -5.16 -4.46 11.21
CA ASN A 517 -5.81 -5.75 11.07
C ASN A 517 -5.29 -6.70 12.15
N SER A 518 -6.21 -7.19 12.96
CA SER A 518 -5.94 -8.14 14.03
C SER A 518 -7.14 -9.06 14.18
N SER A 519 -6.90 -10.32 14.52
CA SER A 519 -7.97 -11.27 14.83
C SER A 519 -8.86 -10.78 15.98
N ALA A 520 -8.31 -10.01 16.92
CA ALA A 520 -9.05 -9.42 18.04
C ALA A 520 -9.99 -8.26 17.63
N ILE A 521 -9.71 -7.59 16.51
CA ILE A 521 -10.39 -6.34 16.09
C ILE A 521 -11.14 -6.51 14.75
N LYS A 522 -10.98 -7.64 14.06
CA LYS A 522 -11.45 -7.96 12.69
C LYS A 522 -10.66 -7.24 11.59
N ASN A 523 -10.36 -7.97 10.52
CA ASN A 523 -9.38 -7.60 9.48
C ASN A 523 -9.82 -6.55 8.43
N ASP A 524 -10.74 -5.65 8.78
CA ASP A 524 -11.29 -4.62 7.86
C ASP A 524 -10.90 -3.18 8.27
N ILE A 525 -10.23 -3.00 9.41
CA ILE A 525 -9.90 -1.66 9.92
C ILE A 525 -8.82 -0.99 9.08
N TYR A 526 -7.77 -1.73 8.70
CA TYR A 526 -6.70 -1.19 7.87
C TYR A 526 -7.24 -0.64 6.56
N GLN A 527 -8.06 -1.43 5.85
CA GLN A 527 -8.65 -1.06 4.56
C GLN A 527 -9.46 0.23 4.69
N ARG A 528 -10.30 0.36 5.72
CA ARG A 528 -11.09 1.58 5.93
C ARG A 528 -10.26 2.84 6.18
N LEU A 529 -9.13 2.71 6.87
CA LEU A 529 -8.28 3.86 7.20
C LEU A 529 -7.30 4.21 6.09
N VAL A 530 -6.69 3.22 5.46
CA VAL A 530 -5.66 3.45 4.43
C VAL A 530 -6.27 4.12 3.18
N TYR A 531 -7.49 3.77 2.82
CA TYR A 531 -8.27 4.38 1.74
C TYR A 531 -8.95 5.67 2.22
N GLY A 532 -10.02 5.54 3.02
CA GLY A 532 -10.85 6.70 3.38
C GLY A 532 -10.14 7.77 4.18
N LYS A 533 -9.49 7.42 5.30
CA LYS A 533 -8.78 8.41 6.12
C LYS A 533 -7.55 8.96 5.38
N GLY A 534 -6.83 8.12 4.65
CA GLY A 534 -5.73 8.52 3.77
C GLY A 534 -6.14 9.57 2.73
N ALA A 535 -7.27 9.36 2.06
CA ALA A 535 -7.83 10.30 1.08
C ALA A 535 -8.28 11.62 1.73
N TYR A 536 -8.95 11.55 2.89
CA TYR A 536 -9.36 12.74 3.64
C TYR A 536 -8.18 13.60 4.06
N ILE A 537 -7.02 13.02 4.41
CA ILE A 537 -5.82 13.79 4.75
C ILE A 537 -5.42 14.70 3.58
N LEU A 538 -5.40 14.17 2.35
CA LEU A 538 -5.04 14.96 1.16
C LEU A 538 -6.12 15.97 0.79
N HIS A 539 -7.38 15.56 0.84
CA HIS A 539 -8.51 16.42 0.53
C HIS A 539 -8.61 17.62 1.47
N MET A 540 -8.42 17.40 2.78
CA MET A 540 -8.36 18.48 3.75
C MET A 540 -7.16 19.38 3.47
N LEU A 541 -5.98 18.83 3.16
CA LEU A 541 -4.82 19.65 2.78
C LEU A 541 -5.09 20.48 1.53
N GLU A 542 -5.66 19.91 0.46
CA GLU A 542 -6.05 20.64 -0.75
C GLU A 542 -6.95 21.84 -0.40
N MET A 543 -7.99 21.59 0.40
CA MET A 543 -8.97 22.59 0.78
C MET A 543 -8.39 23.68 1.69
N LEU A 544 -7.41 23.36 2.52
CA LEU A 544 -6.71 24.30 3.38
C LEU A 544 -5.67 25.14 2.61
N TYR A 545 -5.00 24.55 1.63
CA TYR A 545 -4.07 25.22 0.73
C TYR A 545 -4.77 26.13 -0.28
N TYR A 546 -6.07 25.94 -0.50
CA TYR A 546 -6.85 26.79 -1.38
C TYR A 546 -6.98 28.21 -0.83
N ASP A 547 -6.72 29.20 -1.69
CA ASP A 547 -7.06 30.61 -1.48
C ASP A 547 -7.76 31.20 -2.70
N SER A 548 -8.61 32.20 -2.50
CA SER A 548 -9.35 32.86 -3.58
C SER A 548 -8.48 33.50 -4.66
N GLN A 549 -7.26 33.94 -4.33
CA GLN A 549 -6.32 34.55 -5.27
C GLN A 549 -5.55 33.51 -6.08
N TYR A 550 -5.17 32.39 -5.47
CA TYR A 550 -4.25 31.40 -6.07
C TYR A 550 -4.92 30.08 -6.46
N GLY A 551 -6.16 29.85 -6.03
CA GLY A 551 -6.84 28.55 -6.12
C GLY A 551 -6.02 27.45 -5.46
N GLU A 552 -5.96 26.29 -6.10
CA GLU A 552 -5.21 25.10 -5.64
C GLU A 552 -3.72 25.13 -6.03
N THR A 553 -3.25 26.20 -6.68
CA THR A 553 -1.87 26.29 -7.18
C THR A 553 -0.81 25.98 -6.11
N PRO A 554 -0.92 26.48 -4.85
CA PRO A 554 0.04 26.15 -3.81
C PRO A 554 0.09 24.66 -3.48
N PHE A 555 -1.06 23.99 -3.47
CA PHE A 555 -1.17 22.55 -3.22
C PHE A 555 -0.53 21.74 -4.34
N LYS A 556 -0.89 22.05 -5.60
CA LYS A 556 -0.30 21.40 -6.79
C LYS A 556 1.22 21.54 -6.81
N GLN A 557 1.75 22.73 -6.50
CA GLN A 557 3.19 22.94 -6.46
C GLN A 557 3.87 22.09 -5.38
N ALA A 558 3.26 21.95 -4.19
CA ALA A 558 3.80 21.11 -3.12
C ALA A 558 3.83 19.62 -3.53
N LEU A 559 2.76 19.11 -4.17
CA LEU A 559 2.72 17.74 -4.68
C LEU A 559 3.72 17.51 -5.82
N GLN A 560 3.83 18.44 -6.77
CA GLN A 560 4.82 18.35 -7.85
C GLN A 560 6.26 18.35 -7.32
N ASP A 561 6.56 19.20 -6.33
CA ASP A 561 7.86 19.23 -5.65
C ASP A 561 8.14 17.90 -4.94
N PHE A 562 7.13 17.33 -4.26
CA PHE A 562 7.24 16.02 -3.61
C PHE A 562 7.51 14.90 -4.62
N CYS A 563 6.72 14.81 -5.69
CA CYS A 563 6.91 13.84 -6.77
C CYS A 563 8.26 13.98 -7.46
N ALA A 564 8.74 15.20 -7.70
CA ALA A 564 10.06 15.44 -8.27
C ALA A 564 11.19 14.99 -7.31
N THR A 565 11.03 15.26 -6.02
CA THR A 565 12.02 14.91 -4.98
C THR A 565 12.12 13.41 -4.76
N TYR A 566 10.97 12.70 -4.78
CA TYR A 566 10.85 11.27 -4.50
C TYR A 566 10.65 10.40 -5.75
N ARG A 567 11.01 10.93 -6.92
CA ARG A 567 10.94 10.17 -8.17
C ARG A 567 11.81 8.91 -8.10
N ASN A 568 11.17 7.76 -8.31
CA ASN A 568 11.75 6.42 -8.34
C ASN A 568 12.50 6.04 -7.05
N LYS A 569 11.95 6.40 -5.90
CA LYS A 569 12.45 5.98 -4.58
C LYS A 569 11.32 6.03 -3.54
N PRO A 570 11.47 5.31 -2.40
CA PRO A 570 10.48 5.38 -1.33
C PRO A 570 10.52 6.73 -0.60
N ALA A 571 9.37 7.12 -0.04
CA ALA A 571 9.18 8.26 0.86
C ALA A 571 8.57 7.81 2.19
N THR A 572 8.89 8.54 3.26
CA THR A 572 8.23 8.41 4.57
C THR A 572 7.09 9.43 4.72
N THR A 573 6.24 9.22 5.71
CA THR A 573 5.19 10.17 6.10
C THR A 573 5.78 11.53 6.50
N GLU A 574 6.95 11.53 7.16
CA GLU A 574 7.67 12.77 7.53
C GLU A 574 8.24 13.49 6.29
N ASP A 575 8.65 12.76 5.26
CA ASP A 575 9.11 13.35 4.00
C ASP A 575 7.98 14.08 3.27
N PHE A 576 6.79 13.47 3.25
CA PHE A 576 5.60 14.12 2.70
C PHE A 576 5.24 15.38 3.50
N LYS A 577 5.21 15.29 4.83
CA LYS A 577 5.00 16.44 5.71
C LYS A 577 5.98 17.58 5.42
N ALA A 578 7.28 17.27 5.35
CA ALA A 578 8.32 18.25 5.07
C ALA A 578 8.16 18.90 3.67
N ALA A 579 7.72 18.13 2.68
CA ALA A 579 7.45 18.66 1.34
C ALA A 579 6.28 19.64 1.32
N MET A 580 5.21 19.35 2.07
CA MET A 580 4.10 20.28 2.26
C MET A 580 4.57 21.55 2.99
N GLU A 581 5.33 21.40 4.08
CA GLU A 581 5.83 22.54 4.87
C GLU A 581 6.76 23.49 4.11
N LYS A 582 7.52 22.99 3.11
CA LYS A 582 8.49 23.77 2.33
C LYS A 582 7.91 25.06 1.75
N ASN A 583 6.68 24.99 1.26
CA ASN A 583 5.95 26.12 0.67
C ASN A 583 4.64 26.39 1.42
N LEU A 584 4.61 26.15 2.73
CA LEU A 584 3.42 26.30 3.56
C LEU A 584 2.83 27.72 3.41
N PRO A 585 1.55 27.84 3.00
CA PRO A 585 0.93 29.15 2.90
C PRO A 585 0.89 29.87 4.25
N PRO A 586 1.12 31.20 4.29
CA PRO A 586 1.17 31.95 5.56
C PRO A 586 -0.08 31.83 6.42
N TRP A 587 -1.26 31.62 5.82
CA TRP A 587 -2.52 31.45 6.57
C TRP A 587 -2.64 30.10 7.28
N MET A 588 -1.80 29.12 6.92
CA MET A 588 -1.74 27.80 7.56
C MET A 588 -0.66 27.69 8.64
N ASP A 589 0.20 28.71 8.79
CA ASP A 589 1.24 28.77 9.83
C ASP A 589 0.63 29.18 11.19
N LEU A 590 -0.14 28.28 11.80
CA LEU A 590 -0.89 28.55 13.03
C LEU A 590 0.00 28.80 14.25
N ASP A 591 1.24 28.29 14.23
CA ASP A 591 2.20 28.38 15.32
C ASP A 591 3.34 29.38 15.07
N GLY A 592 3.39 29.99 13.87
CA GLY A 592 4.47 30.89 13.47
C GLY A 592 5.83 30.20 13.30
N ASN A 593 5.83 28.87 13.17
CA ASN A 593 7.02 28.02 13.06
C ASN A 593 7.15 27.37 11.66
N LYS A 594 6.20 27.64 10.77
CA LYS A 594 6.07 27.04 9.43
C LYS A 594 5.96 25.52 9.45
N LYS A 595 5.27 24.98 10.45
CA LYS A 595 5.05 23.53 10.63
C LYS A 595 3.59 23.14 10.53
N LEU A 596 3.38 21.91 10.09
CA LEU A 596 2.09 21.24 10.03
C LEU A 596 1.89 20.23 11.17
N ASP A 597 2.68 20.31 12.24
CA ASP A 597 2.57 19.45 13.42
C ASP A 597 1.12 19.36 13.91
N TRP A 598 0.44 20.50 14.03
CA TRP A 598 -0.96 20.55 14.46
C TRP A 598 -1.92 19.69 13.64
N PHE A 599 -1.68 19.58 12.32
CA PHE A 599 -2.52 18.81 11.41
C PHE A 599 -2.13 17.33 11.43
N PHE A 600 -0.83 17.05 11.36
CA PHE A 600 -0.33 15.67 11.33
C PHE A 600 -0.56 14.96 12.67
N ASP A 601 -0.34 15.62 13.80
CA ASP A 601 -0.61 15.07 15.13
C ASP A 601 -2.10 14.75 15.32
N ALA A 602 -2.99 15.57 14.74
CA ALA A 602 -4.43 15.36 14.81
C ALA A 602 -4.91 14.22 13.89
N TYR A 603 -4.54 14.28 12.61
CA TYR A 603 -5.18 13.48 11.57
C TYR A 603 -4.32 12.33 11.05
N VAL A 604 -3.00 12.39 11.18
CA VAL A 604 -2.10 11.34 10.68
C VAL A 604 -1.69 10.41 11.83
N TYR A 605 -1.13 10.99 12.90
CA TYR A 605 -0.66 10.26 14.09
C TYR A 605 -1.74 10.11 15.16
N GLY A 606 -2.82 10.90 15.06
CA GLY A 606 -3.93 10.91 16.00
C GLY A 606 -5.15 10.14 15.52
N THR A 607 -6.07 9.89 16.46
CA THR A 607 -7.37 9.23 16.27
C THR A 607 -8.56 10.16 16.56
N THR A 608 -8.30 11.44 16.83
CA THR A 608 -9.34 12.39 17.21
C THR A 608 -10.25 12.71 16.04
N VAL A 609 -11.56 12.78 16.30
CA VAL A 609 -12.57 13.26 15.34
C VAL A 609 -13.29 14.45 15.99
N PRO A 610 -13.20 15.67 15.42
CA PRO A 610 -13.88 16.83 15.96
C PRO A 610 -15.38 16.78 15.69
N HIS A 611 -16.15 17.40 16.59
CA HIS A 611 -17.55 17.72 16.40
C HIS A 611 -17.74 19.22 16.18
N TYR A 612 -18.50 19.60 15.14
CA TYR A 612 -18.79 21.00 14.82
C TYR A 612 -20.29 21.30 14.84
N THR A 613 -20.67 22.36 15.55
CA THR A 613 -22.03 22.95 15.47
C THR A 613 -21.93 24.35 14.90
N ILE A 614 -22.72 24.65 13.86
CA ILE A 614 -22.83 25.99 13.30
C ILE A 614 -24.27 26.49 13.32
N GLU A 615 -24.45 27.67 13.90
CA GLU A 615 -25.71 28.41 13.93
C GLU A 615 -25.52 29.71 13.16
N SER A 616 -26.50 30.10 12.35
CA SER A 616 -26.46 31.40 11.66
C SER A 616 -27.83 32.04 11.57
N SER A 617 -27.85 33.37 11.61
CA SER A 617 -29.07 34.19 11.52
C SER A 617 -28.80 35.50 10.80
N LEU A 618 -29.74 35.90 9.94
CA LEU A 618 -29.72 37.22 9.32
C LEU A 618 -30.28 38.24 10.31
N GLN A 619 -29.51 39.29 10.60
CA GLN A 619 -29.85 40.34 11.56
C GLN A 619 -29.72 41.70 10.88
N GLU A 620 -30.42 42.71 11.40
CA GLU A 620 -30.14 44.11 11.09
C GLU A 620 -29.34 44.74 12.22
N LYS A 621 -28.15 45.26 11.90
CA LYS A 621 -27.32 46.03 12.84
C LYS A 621 -26.95 47.36 12.19
N ASN A 622 -27.20 48.46 12.90
CA ASN A 622 -26.91 49.82 12.44
C ASN A 622 -27.48 50.14 11.04
N GLY A 623 -28.69 49.66 10.73
CA GLY A 623 -29.34 49.86 9.43
C GLY A 623 -28.75 49.07 8.27
N SER A 624 -27.82 48.14 8.53
CA SER A 624 -27.25 47.22 7.55
C SER A 624 -27.63 45.78 7.87
N LYS A 625 -27.87 44.98 6.82
CA LYS A 625 -28.06 43.52 6.97
C LYS A 625 -26.71 42.87 7.26
N VAL A 626 -26.66 42.08 8.32
CA VAL A 626 -25.49 41.27 8.69
C VAL A 626 -25.91 39.82 8.89
N LEU A 627 -25.09 38.89 8.42
CA LEU A 627 -25.24 37.48 8.72
C LEU A 627 -24.38 37.16 9.94
N HIS A 628 -25.02 36.97 11.09
CA HIS A 628 -24.35 36.55 12.31
C HIS A 628 -24.21 35.03 12.31
N PHE A 629 -23.04 34.51 12.66
CA PHE A 629 -22.86 33.08 12.90
C PHE A 629 -22.11 32.80 14.19
N LYS A 630 -22.39 31.62 14.76
CA LYS A 630 -21.65 30.98 15.85
C LYS A 630 -21.19 29.61 15.40
N LEU A 631 -19.89 29.38 15.45
CA LEU A 631 -19.27 28.08 15.19
C LEU A 631 -18.66 27.55 16.49
N THR A 632 -18.97 26.31 16.86
CA THR A 632 -18.45 25.62 18.04
C THR A 632 -17.72 24.34 17.64
N GLN A 633 -16.52 24.14 18.17
CA GLN A 633 -15.74 22.90 18.09
C GLN A 633 -15.77 22.20 19.45
N SER A 634 -16.00 20.89 19.44
CA SER A 634 -16.01 20.06 20.65
C SER A 634 -15.50 18.63 20.37
N GLY A 635 -15.26 17.85 21.43
CA GLY A 635 -14.82 16.45 21.31
C GLY A 635 -13.32 16.28 21.02
N VAL A 636 -12.52 17.32 21.27
CA VAL A 636 -11.09 17.36 20.93
C VAL A 636 -10.24 17.70 22.16
N PRO A 637 -8.95 17.31 22.20
CA PRO A 637 -8.03 17.75 23.25
C PRO A 637 -7.71 19.24 23.14
N ASP A 638 -7.23 19.84 24.22
CA ASP A 638 -6.89 21.27 24.28
C ASP A 638 -5.80 21.67 23.27
N THR A 639 -4.95 20.73 22.86
CA THR A 639 -3.90 20.95 21.85
C THR A 639 -4.41 20.93 20.42
N PHE A 640 -5.65 20.50 20.18
CA PHE A 640 -6.20 20.36 18.83
C PHE A 640 -6.44 21.71 18.19
N ARG A 641 -5.98 21.89 16.96
CA ARG A 641 -6.15 23.13 16.20
C ARG A 641 -6.73 22.81 14.84
N MET A 642 -7.59 23.69 14.35
CA MET A 642 -8.13 23.54 13.01
C MET A 642 -8.46 24.89 12.38
N LEU A 643 -8.21 24.94 11.07
CA LEU A 643 -8.79 25.92 10.17
C LEU A 643 -10.06 25.30 9.57
N VAL A 644 -11.23 25.85 9.91
CA VAL A 644 -12.53 25.31 9.48
C VAL A 644 -13.05 26.15 8.31
N PRO A 645 -13.12 25.61 7.08
CA PRO A 645 -13.68 26.34 5.95
C PRO A 645 -15.17 26.67 6.16
N LEU A 646 -15.53 27.92 5.87
CA LEU A 646 -16.88 28.44 5.98
C LEU A 646 -17.45 28.69 4.59
N TYR A 647 -18.73 28.33 4.40
CA TYR A 647 -19.47 28.57 3.17
C TYR A 647 -20.75 29.35 3.44
N ILE A 648 -21.17 30.13 2.44
CA ILE A 648 -22.42 30.89 2.48
C ILE A 648 -23.37 30.39 1.37
N ASP A 649 -24.61 30.12 1.74
CA ASP A 649 -25.69 29.79 0.80
C ASP A 649 -26.36 31.08 0.37
N LEU A 650 -26.29 31.39 -0.93
CA LEU A 650 -26.84 32.60 -1.55
C LEU A 650 -28.23 32.38 -2.16
N GLY A 651 -28.81 31.17 -2.00
CA GLY A 651 -30.06 30.77 -2.62
C GLY A 651 -29.90 30.24 -4.05
N GLU A 652 -30.97 29.62 -4.58
CA GLU A 652 -31.02 29.09 -5.96
C GLU A 652 -29.88 28.11 -6.32
N GLY A 653 -29.37 27.36 -5.33
CA GLY A 653 -28.25 26.44 -5.51
C GLY A 653 -26.88 27.12 -5.63
N LYS A 654 -26.80 28.45 -5.43
CA LYS A 654 -25.54 29.20 -5.42
C LYS A 654 -24.93 29.18 -4.03
N GLN A 655 -23.69 28.74 -3.95
CA GLN A 655 -22.87 28.75 -2.74
C GLN A 655 -21.52 29.41 -3.03
N SER A 656 -20.90 29.99 -2.01
CA SER A 656 -19.54 30.54 -2.11
C SER A 656 -18.76 30.23 -0.84
N ARG A 657 -17.45 30.00 -1.00
CA ARG A 657 -16.53 29.99 0.14
C ARG A 657 -16.42 31.39 0.70
N LEU A 658 -16.54 31.49 2.01
CA LEU A 658 -16.58 32.75 2.77
C LEU A 658 -15.24 33.06 3.42
N GLY A 659 -14.51 32.03 3.84
CA GLY A 659 -13.23 32.13 4.51
C GLY A 659 -12.95 30.90 5.36
N VAL A 660 -12.10 31.05 6.38
CA VAL A 660 -11.77 30.03 7.36
C VAL A 660 -11.94 30.57 8.77
N ALA A 661 -12.39 29.73 9.71
CA ALA A 661 -12.42 30.01 11.13
C ALA A 661 -11.27 29.28 11.83
N HIS A 662 -10.60 29.96 12.76
CA HIS A 662 -9.50 29.39 13.54
C HIS A 662 -10.07 28.91 14.87
N LEU A 663 -9.95 27.62 15.17
CA LEU A 663 -10.42 27.02 16.42
C LEU A 663 -9.29 26.28 17.12
N HIS A 664 -9.28 26.36 18.45
CA HIS A 664 -8.28 25.74 19.32
C HIS A 664 -8.98 25.06 20.49
N GLY A 665 -8.77 23.76 20.68
CA GLY A 665 -9.46 22.97 21.69
C GLY A 665 -10.97 23.03 21.56
N ASN A 666 -11.68 22.81 22.67
CA ASN A 666 -13.13 22.92 22.71
C ASN A 666 -13.53 24.40 22.86
N THR A 667 -13.73 25.11 21.75
CA THR A 667 -14.00 26.56 21.71
C THR A 667 -15.10 26.95 20.73
N SER A 668 -15.65 28.15 20.90
CA SER A 668 -16.58 28.78 19.96
C SER A 668 -16.02 30.09 19.42
N THR A 669 -16.35 30.41 18.17
CA THR A 669 -16.14 31.72 17.56
C THR A 669 -17.45 32.26 17.00
N GLU A 670 -17.65 33.57 17.12
CA GLU A 670 -18.85 34.26 16.66
C GLU A 670 -18.45 35.50 15.85
N LYS A 671 -19.13 35.76 14.73
CA LYS A 671 -18.82 36.94 13.89
C LYS A 671 -20.03 37.40 13.08
N ASP A 672 -20.12 38.71 12.89
CA ASP A 672 -21.05 39.33 11.96
C ASP A 672 -20.39 39.53 10.60
N ILE A 673 -21.09 39.14 9.54
CA ILE A 673 -20.63 39.29 8.16
C ILE A 673 -21.54 40.29 7.45
N PRO A 674 -21.01 41.42 6.97
CA PRO A 674 -21.79 42.37 6.19
C PRO A 674 -22.37 41.70 4.94
N VAL A 675 -23.66 41.88 4.71
CA VAL A 675 -24.36 41.33 3.54
C VAL A 675 -24.69 42.47 2.58
N PRO A 676 -24.28 42.39 1.30
CA PRO A 676 -24.68 43.36 0.29
C PRO A 676 -26.21 43.48 0.20
N ALA A 677 -26.74 44.69 0.04
CA ALA A 677 -28.19 44.94 0.07
C ALA A 677 -28.99 44.14 -0.97
N ASN A 678 -28.34 43.75 -2.08
CA ASN A 678 -28.91 42.95 -3.17
C ASN A 678 -28.77 41.42 -2.97
N VAL A 679 -28.18 40.97 -1.86
CA VAL A 679 -27.97 39.55 -1.55
C VAL A 679 -28.78 39.19 -0.31
N THR A 680 -29.49 38.06 -0.36
CA THR A 680 -30.21 37.52 0.80
C THR A 680 -29.69 36.11 1.08
N PRO A 681 -28.60 35.97 1.86
CA PRO A 681 -28.03 34.68 2.17
C PRO A 681 -28.98 33.91 3.10
N LYS A 682 -29.02 32.60 2.91
CA LYS A 682 -29.90 31.72 3.70
C LYS A 682 -29.25 31.27 5.00
N ARG A 683 -27.96 30.90 4.94
CA ARG A 683 -27.19 30.39 6.07
C ARG A 683 -25.69 30.43 5.81
N VAL A 684 -24.91 30.39 6.89
CA VAL A 684 -23.53 29.91 6.88
C VAL A 684 -23.56 28.41 7.18
N PHE A 685 -22.74 27.63 6.48
CA PHE A 685 -22.62 26.20 6.69
C PHE A 685 -21.17 25.73 6.48
N LEU A 686 -20.90 24.50 6.87
CA LEU A 686 -19.61 23.84 6.77
C LEU A 686 -19.67 22.68 5.79
N ASN A 687 -18.50 22.12 5.48
CA ASN A 687 -18.36 20.82 4.83
C ASN A 687 -19.03 20.71 3.45
N ALA A 688 -19.03 21.80 2.67
CA ALA A 688 -19.74 21.88 1.39
C ALA A 688 -19.20 20.88 0.35
N PHE A 689 -17.92 20.54 0.48
CA PHE A 689 -17.20 19.66 -0.43
C PHE A 689 -16.61 18.44 0.28
N HIS A 690 -17.18 18.06 1.43
CA HIS A 690 -16.61 17.04 2.32
C HIS A 690 -15.19 17.38 2.79
N ASP A 691 -14.89 18.66 2.92
CA ASP A 691 -13.59 19.23 3.25
C ASP A 691 -13.20 19.14 4.75
N LEU A 692 -14.01 18.45 5.56
CA LEU A 692 -13.75 18.19 6.98
C LEU A 692 -14.08 16.73 7.34
N LEU A 693 -13.10 16.02 7.90
CA LEU A 693 -13.35 14.76 8.60
C LEU A 693 -13.84 15.06 10.03
N SER A 694 -15.17 15.07 10.21
CA SER A 694 -15.86 15.32 11.48
C SER A 694 -17.05 14.38 11.66
N ASP A 695 -17.53 14.22 12.90
CA ASP A 695 -18.66 13.34 13.23
C ASP A 695 -20.06 13.97 13.08
#